data_AF-D8F2B0-F1
#
_entry.id   AF-D8F2B0-F1
#
_cell.length_a   1.000
_cell.length_b   1.000
_cell.length_c   1.000
_cell.angle_alpha   90.00
_cell.angle_beta   90.00
_cell.angle_gamma   90.00
#
_symmetry.space_group_name_H-M   'P 1'
#
loop_
_entity.id
_entity.type
_entity.pdbx_description
1 polymer ?
#
loop_
_entity_poly.entity_id
_entity_poly.type
_entity_poly.pdbx_seq_one_letter_code
_entity_poly.pdbx_strand_id
1 'polypeptide(L)'
;MNQTKIKPAAITPNFHRIGTVAFPAFLSMGKVGMIIEGGTGPTSRLIVQQIKSLGIDMQEIEYILLTHTHADHIGALPHLKRRWPHLKIVASGPGANILNTQEFHNEFLLVDLGLAQLMRAKSEIDDIPPTAEDYRFEVDLQVKGGDALDLGDHVTWEIIDTPGHSPCHISAYEPGEKTLMVGDATGFYVPEKDIFWPNYFFSLKGYVESIQKLSTFPAERAILSHNAVIEGDVHTYLEKAITATRHYHETILKQLNRGNSAESIALEGAQFVSSLTDIQPFKVNHDLCKQMINRSRETGEDISFSLEGKPSRSSDEVPFRETDNTKELVLDAEPVEIPKTSKELNLGERLSLVALIDEGMRSGLAEAPVSADLFDNLWELVGATAKGGRINRLKFNDAQNGFQMFEIKAETGENLARLNMIYLKKPIPCYYLVYVEVAAPFRRKGLGNQILISFADFLTEKSAVGILDNIIPQDDPTNAVYLKHSWIPVEDIIGDLMVYKDNNYMVFIPPSMKNRDLKQSVLKLMYHLKRKRGLIDIRENETMVKKTLNEFRELYQALMTYFHPELEGPRSSVFMRFLFTRFVTKFIAFRRRIGDLVGYTGGESTEQIVLDARIDKLQVKSYAPRELAKEDAIVMGSLGLLSKLPEELKQKPAQVIESLPNYRRPNFLLWLEKHNKTYEDTLTLGDLMDLGFDPTRLKEIEIDEKTYIFERVQARQIHVLEERRDLVARISHEMPNTKIKSAQLKTNPILLIIRDLGNGYVLRRKIDAIHWEEAIEQLQSNPSLKSVNEAVKLDRIIMETVKTSATTISNALNVERKTVIDQLTPFVSWDLVNNRPKMVIDFSFSYVETIWIA
;
A
#
# COMPACT_ATOMS: atom_id res chain seq x y z
N MET A 1 3.22 -2.09 27.09
CA MET A 1 3.19 -1.27 28.33
C MET A 1 3.65 0.14 27.99
N ASN A 2 2.76 1.05 27.57
CA ASN A 2 3.06 2.49 27.55
C ASN A 2 1.83 3.45 27.60
N GLN A 3 0.60 2.96 27.72
CA GLN A 3 -0.61 3.82 27.76
C GLN A 3 -0.68 4.78 28.98
N THR A 4 0.19 4.64 29.99
CA THR A 4 0.09 5.34 31.29
C THR A 4 0.90 6.64 31.43
N LYS A 5 1.46 7.23 30.36
CA LYS A 5 2.38 8.39 30.50
C LYS A 5 1.74 9.77 30.34
N ILE A 6 0.62 9.93 29.63
CA ILE A 6 0.00 11.26 29.44
C ILE A 6 -0.95 11.54 30.60
N LYS A 7 -0.58 12.48 31.46
CA LYS A 7 -1.42 12.94 32.58
C LYS A 7 -2.46 13.95 32.10
N PRO A 8 -3.63 14.03 32.77
CA PRO A 8 -4.54 15.15 32.54
C PRO A 8 -3.85 16.46 32.88
N ALA A 9 -4.24 17.54 32.21
CA ALA A 9 -3.70 18.88 32.45
C ALA A 9 -4.85 19.86 32.74
N ALA A 10 -4.78 20.54 33.88
CA ALA A 10 -5.67 21.68 34.15
C ALA A 10 -5.29 22.83 33.21
N ILE A 11 -6.26 23.33 32.45
CA ILE A 11 -6.14 24.54 31.65
C ILE A 11 -6.61 25.73 32.49
N THR A 12 -7.71 25.52 33.20
CA THR A 12 -8.28 26.44 34.19
C THR A 12 -8.72 25.64 35.42
N PRO A 13 -9.19 26.29 36.50
CA PRO A 13 -9.76 25.57 37.64
C PRO A 13 -10.88 24.60 37.28
N ASN A 14 -11.77 24.98 36.34
CA ASN A 14 -12.95 24.19 35.99
C ASN A 14 -12.82 23.44 34.65
N PHE A 15 -11.68 23.56 33.95
CA PHE A 15 -11.49 22.99 32.61
C PHE A 15 -10.17 22.23 32.48
N HIS A 16 -10.24 20.96 32.10
CA HIS A 16 -9.11 20.04 32.05
C HIS A 16 -8.98 19.39 30.67
N ARG A 17 -7.77 19.32 30.12
CA ARG A 17 -7.45 18.46 28.98
C ARG A 17 -7.26 17.02 29.45
N ILE A 18 -7.97 16.12 28.79
CA ILE A 18 -7.85 14.66 28.87
C ILE A 18 -7.63 14.09 27.45
N GLY A 19 -7.46 12.78 27.30
CA GLY A 19 -6.99 12.15 26.06
C GLY A 19 -5.50 12.35 25.81
N THR A 20 -5.12 12.39 24.52
CA THR A 20 -3.74 12.66 24.07
C THR A 20 -3.61 14.12 23.61
N VAL A 21 -2.40 14.54 23.23
CA VAL A 21 -2.18 15.89 22.68
C VAL A 21 -2.73 16.00 21.25
N ALA A 22 -2.60 14.94 20.46
CA ALA A 22 -3.08 14.89 19.07
C ALA A 22 -4.59 14.65 18.98
N PHE A 23 -5.17 13.89 19.93
CA PHE A 23 -6.60 13.60 20.01
C PHE A 23 -7.11 13.85 21.44
N PRO A 24 -7.17 15.13 21.86
CA PRO A 24 -7.66 15.52 23.17
C PRO A 24 -9.18 15.31 23.27
N ALA A 25 -9.63 15.19 24.51
CA ALA A 25 -10.95 15.59 24.92
C ALA A 25 -10.82 16.56 26.08
N PHE A 26 -11.87 17.30 26.40
CA PHE A 26 -11.83 18.30 27.47
C PHE A 26 -12.94 18.08 28.46
N LEU A 27 -12.64 18.23 29.74
CA LEU A 27 -13.60 18.08 30.83
C LEU A 27 -13.86 19.44 31.47
N SER A 28 -15.07 19.93 31.32
CA SER A 28 -15.59 21.12 32.01
C SER A 28 -16.44 20.70 33.20
N MET A 29 -16.20 21.30 34.37
CA MET A 29 -16.89 20.98 35.62
C MET A 29 -17.58 22.22 36.19
N GLY A 30 -18.89 22.15 36.38
CA GLY A 30 -19.66 23.02 37.27
C GLY A 30 -20.27 22.19 38.39
N LYS A 31 -21.57 22.39 38.65
CA LYS A 31 -22.37 21.47 39.48
C LYS A 31 -22.47 20.09 38.86
N VAL A 32 -22.47 20.02 37.53
CA VAL A 32 -22.36 18.80 36.72
C VAL A 32 -21.22 18.94 35.71
N GLY A 33 -20.72 17.82 35.21
CA GLY A 33 -19.62 17.76 34.26
C GLY A 33 -20.09 17.61 32.81
N MET A 34 -19.29 18.16 31.90
CA MET A 34 -19.43 17.99 30.45
C MET A 34 -18.08 17.64 29.83
N ILE A 35 -18.07 16.62 28.99
CA ILE A 35 -16.95 16.35 28.09
C ILE A 35 -17.19 17.12 26.80
N ILE A 36 -16.18 17.83 26.29
CA ILE A 36 -16.19 18.47 24.97
C ILE A 36 -15.16 17.73 24.10
N GLU A 37 -15.54 17.40 22.87
CA GLU A 37 -14.87 16.39 22.02
C GLU A 37 -15.01 14.96 22.59
N GLY A 38 -14.58 13.98 21.82
CA GLY A 38 -14.70 12.57 22.13
C GLY A 38 -13.47 11.76 21.72
N GLY A 39 -12.37 12.39 21.32
CA GLY A 39 -11.13 11.72 20.89
C GLY A 39 -11.37 10.56 19.91
N THR A 40 -10.56 9.51 20.02
CA THR A 40 -10.65 8.30 19.18
C THR A 40 -11.10 7.09 20.01
N GLY A 41 -11.60 6.03 19.37
CA GLY A 41 -11.95 4.77 20.05
C GLY A 41 -10.83 4.26 20.98
N PRO A 42 -9.56 4.23 20.52
CA PRO A 42 -8.40 3.92 21.34
C PRO A 42 -8.17 4.78 22.59
N THR A 43 -8.54 6.07 22.59
CA THR A 43 -8.31 6.96 23.74
C THR A 43 -9.37 6.82 24.83
N SER A 44 -10.49 6.11 24.58
CA SER A 44 -11.58 5.92 25.54
C SER A 44 -11.13 5.43 26.92
N ARG A 45 -10.25 4.42 26.98
CA ARG A 45 -9.74 3.90 28.26
C ARG A 45 -8.86 4.91 28.98
N LEU A 46 -8.02 5.65 28.24
CA LEU A 46 -7.15 6.69 28.79
C LEU A 46 -7.96 7.84 29.37
N ILE A 47 -8.97 8.32 28.65
CA ILE A 47 -9.92 9.35 29.09
C ILE A 47 -10.55 8.95 30.44
N VAL A 48 -11.07 7.73 30.55
CA VAL A 48 -11.66 7.22 31.79
C VAL A 48 -10.64 7.16 32.94
N GLN A 49 -9.40 6.74 32.66
CA GLN A 49 -8.34 6.68 33.68
C GLN A 49 -7.91 8.07 34.16
N GLN A 50 -7.80 9.03 33.25
CA GLN A 50 -7.42 10.41 33.57
C GLN A 50 -8.50 11.10 34.40
N ILE A 51 -9.78 10.95 34.06
CA ILE A 51 -10.90 11.45 34.87
C ILE A 51 -10.84 10.88 36.30
N LYS A 52 -10.61 9.57 36.46
CA LYS A 52 -10.40 8.98 37.79
C LYS A 52 -9.24 9.59 38.54
N SER A 53 -8.12 9.86 37.85
CA SER A 53 -6.92 10.42 38.47
C SER A 53 -7.10 11.86 38.94
N LEU A 54 -8.08 12.59 38.39
CA LEU A 54 -8.50 13.91 38.85
C LEU A 54 -9.40 13.83 40.11
N GLY A 55 -9.82 12.63 40.52
CA GLY A 55 -10.72 12.43 41.66
C GLY A 55 -12.19 12.74 41.37
N ILE A 56 -12.57 12.87 40.10
CA ILE A 56 -13.93 13.20 39.67
C ILE A 56 -14.76 11.92 39.55
N ASP A 57 -15.97 11.92 40.12
CA ASP A 57 -16.92 10.83 39.93
C ASP A 57 -17.56 10.93 38.54
N MET A 58 -17.62 9.79 37.86
CA MET A 58 -18.20 9.67 36.52
C MET A 58 -19.70 9.92 36.49
N GLN A 59 -20.37 9.73 37.63
CA GLN A 59 -21.78 10.06 37.80
C GLN A 59 -22.04 11.57 37.80
N GLU A 60 -21.02 12.38 38.07
CA GLU A 60 -21.13 13.85 38.02
C GLU A 60 -21.10 14.35 36.57
N ILE A 61 -20.62 13.55 35.61
CA ILE A 61 -20.55 13.92 34.19
C ILE A 61 -21.87 13.58 33.50
N GLU A 62 -22.64 14.60 33.13
CA GLU A 62 -23.94 14.46 32.50
C GLU A 62 -23.91 14.57 30.99
N TYR A 63 -22.97 15.33 30.41
CA TYR A 63 -23.02 15.70 29.00
C TYR A 63 -21.73 15.31 28.25
N ILE A 64 -21.87 15.02 26.96
CA ILE A 64 -20.78 15.04 25.99
C ILE A 64 -21.19 15.90 24.80
N LEU A 65 -20.51 17.03 24.62
CA LEU A 65 -20.72 17.98 23.54
C LEU A 65 -19.78 17.66 22.38
N LEU A 66 -20.36 17.38 21.22
CA LEU A 66 -19.63 17.09 19.98
C LEU A 66 -19.51 18.39 19.17
N THR A 67 -18.28 18.83 18.90
CA THR A 67 -18.04 19.97 18.00
C THR A 67 -18.49 19.63 16.59
N HIS A 68 -18.20 18.41 16.12
CA HIS A 68 -18.70 17.86 14.88
C HIS A 68 -18.60 16.31 14.85
N THR A 69 -18.88 15.70 13.70
CA THR A 69 -19.13 14.25 13.56
C THR A 69 -17.97 13.47 12.93
N HIS A 70 -16.80 14.06 12.72
CA HIS A 70 -15.64 13.29 12.22
C HIS A 70 -15.15 12.30 13.27
N ALA A 71 -14.63 11.15 12.81
CA ALA A 71 -14.37 9.99 13.66
C ALA A 71 -13.31 10.25 14.74
N ASP A 72 -12.34 11.12 14.47
CA ASP A 72 -11.29 11.55 15.39
C ASP A 72 -11.76 12.49 16.52
N HIS A 73 -13.03 12.93 16.45
CA HIS A 73 -13.68 13.78 17.45
C HIS A 73 -14.77 13.05 18.24
N ILE A 74 -15.19 11.88 17.81
CA ILE A 74 -16.32 11.14 18.42
C ILE A 74 -15.98 9.68 18.70
N GLY A 75 -14.73 9.26 18.49
CA GLY A 75 -14.34 7.85 18.53
C GLY A 75 -14.53 7.20 19.90
N ALA A 76 -14.30 7.91 21.00
CA ALA A 76 -14.52 7.35 22.34
C ALA A 76 -16.00 7.30 22.74
N LEU A 77 -16.87 8.08 22.09
CA LEU A 77 -18.27 8.25 22.49
C LEU A 77 -19.02 6.92 22.67
N PRO A 78 -18.96 5.94 21.74
CA PRO A 78 -19.65 4.66 21.89
C PRO A 78 -19.17 3.87 23.10
N HIS A 79 -17.87 3.92 23.38
CA HIS A 79 -17.27 3.24 24.54
C HIS A 79 -17.65 3.93 25.84
N LEU A 80 -17.70 5.27 25.86
CA LEU A 80 -18.13 6.06 27.01
C LEU A 80 -19.62 5.85 27.30
N LYS A 81 -20.51 5.96 26.29
CA LYS A 81 -21.97 5.75 26.45
C LYS A 81 -22.30 4.33 26.93
N ARG A 82 -21.57 3.30 26.46
CA ARG A 82 -21.71 1.92 26.96
C ARG A 82 -21.36 1.82 28.45
N ARG A 83 -20.37 2.60 28.91
CA ARG A 83 -19.91 2.58 30.30
C ARG A 83 -20.71 3.52 31.21
N TRP A 84 -21.22 4.61 30.65
CA TRP A 84 -22.01 5.66 31.31
C TRP A 84 -23.32 5.87 30.54
N PRO A 85 -24.31 4.98 30.72
CA PRO A 85 -25.57 5.07 29.98
C PRO A 85 -26.35 6.37 30.22
N HIS A 86 -26.07 7.07 31.33
CA HIS A 86 -26.68 8.35 31.68
C HIS A 86 -26.10 9.55 30.93
N LEU A 87 -24.94 9.41 30.30
CA LEU A 87 -24.25 10.48 29.58
C LEU A 87 -25.09 10.94 28.38
N LYS A 88 -25.53 12.19 28.36
CA LYS A 88 -26.35 12.78 27.28
C LYS A 88 -25.46 13.30 26.16
N ILE A 89 -25.74 12.87 24.94
CA ILE A 89 -25.04 13.29 23.72
C ILE A 89 -25.64 14.62 23.26
N VAL A 90 -24.80 15.64 23.17
CA VAL A 90 -25.18 16.98 22.71
C VAL A 90 -24.47 17.25 21.38
N ALA A 91 -25.23 17.59 20.35
CA ALA A 91 -24.69 17.88 19.02
C ALA A 91 -25.56 18.90 18.29
N SER A 92 -25.04 19.48 17.21
CA SER A 92 -25.84 20.35 16.35
C SER A 92 -26.97 19.57 15.65
N GLY A 93 -28.03 20.28 15.24
CA GLY A 93 -29.10 19.67 14.44
C GLY A 93 -28.59 18.92 13.18
N PRO A 94 -27.71 19.52 12.35
CA PRO A 94 -27.08 18.80 11.24
C PRO A 94 -26.24 17.60 11.70
N GLY A 95 -25.55 17.70 12.83
CA GLY A 95 -24.77 16.59 13.41
C GLY A 95 -25.64 15.40 13.78
N ALA A 96 -26.77 15.66 14.44
CA ALA A 96 -27.76 14.63 14.79
C ALA A 96 -28.31 13.91 13.56
N ASN A 97 -28.52 14.63 12.45
CA ASN A 97 -28.95 14.02 11.20
C ASN A 97 -27.88 13.09 10.60
N ILE A 98 -26.61 13.49 10.61
CA ILE A 98 -25.49 12.69 10.09
C ILE A 98 -25.31 11.41 10.91
N LEU A 99 -25.30 11.54 12.25
CA LEU A 99 -25.09 10.42 13.19
C LEU A 99 -26.16 9.32 13.10
N ASN A 100 -27.37 9.67 12.63
CA ASN A 100 -28.49 8.74 12.44
C ASN A 100 -28.48 7.98 11.11
N THR A 101 -27.48 8.21 10.23
CA THR A 101 -27.38 7.52 8.94
C THR A 101 -26.59 6.21 9.04
N GLN A 102 -26.99 5.19 8.28
CA GLN A 102 -26.30 3.91 8.24
C GLN A 102 -24.93 4.02 7.54
N GLU A 103 -24.83 4.93 6.57
CA GLU A 103 -23.61 5.25 5.84
C GLU A 103 -22.52 5.78 6.77
N PHE A 104 -22.89 6.70 7.66
CA PHE A 104 -21.98 7.23 8.69
C PHE A 104 -21.41 6.10 9.56
N HIS A 105 -22.22 5.11 9.97
CA HIS A 105 -21.75 4.02 10.84
C HIS A 105 -20.64 3.20 10.18
N ASN A 106 -20.80 2.88 8.89
CA ASN A 106 -19.82 2.10 8.15
C ASN A 106 -18.52 2.90 7.93
N GLU A 107 -18.64 4.19 7.64
CA GLU A 107 -17.48 5.08 7.47
C GLU A 107 -16.73 5.28 8.78
N PHE A 108 -17.45 5.57 9.87
CA PHE A 108 -16.90 5.71 11.21
C PHE A 108 -16.10 4.47 11.63
N LEU A 109 -16.67 3.27 11.45
CA LEU A 109 -16.01 2.00 11.78
C LEU A 109 -14.67 1.82 11.05
N LEU A 110 -14.64 2.15 9.77
CA LEU A 110 -13.43 2.04 8.95
C LEU A 110 -12.36 3.03 9.41
N VAL A 111 -12.75 4.28 9.64
CA VAL A 111 -11.82 5.36 10.02
C VAL A 111 -11.28 5.14 11.45
N ASP A 112 -12.14 4.81 12.41
CA ASP A 112 -11.74 4.55 13.80
C ASP A 112 -10.79 3.34 13.90
N LEU A 113 -11.04 2.27 13.14
CA LEU A 113 -10.11 1.14 13.04
C LEU A 113 -8.76 1.55 12.42
N GLY A 114 -8.78 2.39 11.39
CA GLY A 114 -7.57 2.95 10.78
C GLY A 114 -6.73 3.77 11.76
N LEU A 115 -7.38 4.64 12.54
CA LEU A 115 -6.76 5.42 13.61
C LEU A 115 -6.17 4.49 14.69
N ALA A 116 -6.91 3.45 15.10
CA ALA A 116 -6.42 2.47 16.06
C ALA A 116 -5.18 1.72 15.59
N GLN A 117 -5.16 1.30 14.31
CA GLN A 117 -4.00 0.66 13.70
C GLN A 117 -2.80 1.60 13.65
N LEU A 118 -3.02 2.86 13.28
CA LEU A 118 -1.97 3.88 13.23
C LEU A 118 -1.38 4.17 14.61
N MET A 119 -2.22 4.40 15.61
CA MET A 119 -1.79 4.61 16.99
C MET A 119 -1.03 3.40 17.55
N ARG A 120 -1.43 2.18 17.18
CA ARG A 120 -0.70 0.95 17.55
C ARG A 120 0.66 0.88 16.86
N ALA A 121 0.74 1.18 15.57
CA ALA A 121 2.00 1.21 14.83
C ALA A 121 2.99 2.21 15.43
N LYS A 122 2.49 3.33 15.98
CA LYS A 122 3.28 4.35 16.69
C LYS A 122 3.58 4.00 18.15
N SER A 123 3.13 2.85 18.65
CA SER A 123 3.26 2.46 20.06
C SER A 123 2.61 3.45 21.05
N GLU A 124 1.60 4.21 20.60
CA GLU A 124 0.78 5.07 21.47
C GLU A 124 -0.23 4.25 22.26
N ILE A 125 -0.68 3.13 21.68
CA ILE A 125 -1.53 2.13 22.32
C ILE A 125 -0.90 0.74 22.24
N ASP A 126 -1.17 -0.08 23.25
CA ASP A 126 -0.67 -1.46 23.32
C ASP A 126 -1.55 -2.41 22.49
N ASP A 127 -2.87 -2.25 22.59
CA ASP A 127 -3.88 -3.08 21.91
C ASP A 127 -4.96 -2.22 21.25
N ILE A 128 -5.50 -2.70 20.13
CA ILE A 128 -6.68 -2.12 19.48
C ILE A 128 -7.91 -2.48 20.32
N PRO A 129 -8.75 -1.51 20.72
CA PRO A 129 -9.99 -1.82 21.45
C PRO A 129 -10.90 -2.73 20.61
N PRO A 130 -11.63 -3.66 21.25
CA PRO A 130 -12.64 -4.43 20.53
C PRO A 130 -13.69 -3.47 19.96
N THR A 131 -14.06 -3.70 18.70
CA THR A 131 -15.16 -3.00 18.04
C THR A 131 -16.41 -3.09 18.91
N ALA A 132 -17.06 -1.97 19.18
CA ALA A 132 -18.28 -1.98 19.97
C ALA A 132 -19.40 -2.65 19.15
N GLU A 133 -20.05 -3.69 19.68
CA GLU A 133 -21.14 -4.37 18.96
C GLU A 133 -22.40 -3.48 18.84
N ASP A 134 -22.57 -2.50 19.76
CA ASP A 134 -23.69 -1.58 19.83
C ASP A 134 -23.21 -0.11 19.81
N TYR A 135 -22.91 0.42 18.62
CA TYR A 135 -22.62 1.85 18.45
C TYR A 135 -23.87 2.70 18.71
N ARG A 136 -23.84 3.51 19.77
CA ARG A 136 -24.93 4.45 20.10
C ARG A 136 -24.48 5.88 19.85
N PHE A 137 -25.03 6.47 18.80
CA PHE A 137 -24.82 7.87 18.41
C PHE A 137 -26.11 8.70 18.50
N GLU A 138 -27.16 8.15 19.12
CA GLU A 138 -28.44 8.82 19.29
C GLU A 138 -28.26 10.11 20.10
N VAL A 139 -28.46 11.25 19.44
CA VAL A 139 -28.32 12.56 20.06
C VAL A 139 -29.48 12.81 21.02
N ASP A 140 -29.15 13.00 22.30
CA ASP A 140 -30.12 13.27 23.36
C ASP A 140 -30.57 14.74 23.36
N LEU A 141 -29.67 15.66 23.02
CA LEU A 141 -29.93 17.10 22.96
C LEU A 141 -29.36 17.72 21.68
N GLN A 142 -30.24 18.34 20.87
CA GLN A 142 -29.83 19.11 19.70
C GLN A 142 -29.68 20.58 20.07
N VAL A 143 -28.56 21.19 19.70
CA VAL A 143 -28.25 22.62 19.94
C VAL A 143 -28.05 23.38 18.63
N LYS A 144 -28.14 24.71 18.72
CA LYS A 144 -27.83 25.66 17.64
C LYS A 144 -27.14 26.92 18.19
N GLY A 145 -26.60 27.75 17.31
CA GLY A 145 -26.00 29.02 17.67
C GLY A 145 -26.93 29.90 18.52
N GLY A 146 -26.39 30.42 19.63
CA GLY A 146 -27.10 31.23 20.61
C GLY A 146 -27.77 30.44 21.74
N ASP A 147 -27.81 29.10 21.67
CA ASP A 147 -28.19 28.28 22.82
C ASP A 147 -27.08 28.30 23.88
N ALA A 148 -27.42 27.95 25.12
CA ALA A 148 -26.46 27.87 26.22
C ALA A 148 -26.63 26.56 27.01
N LEU A 149 -25.51 25.93 27.38
CA LEU A 149 -25.45 24.76 28.25
C LEU A 149 -24.94 25.19 29.63
N ASP A 150 -25.86 25.28 30.59
CA ASP A 150 -25.56 25.63 31.99
C ASP A 150 -25.19 24.36 32.77
N LEU A 151 -23.95 24.30 33.25
CA LEU A 151 -23.42 23.20 34.07
C LEU A 151 -23.57 23.48 35.57
N GLY A 152 -24.14 24.62 35.97
CA GLY A 152 -24.18 25.12 37.34
C GLY A 152 -22.84 25.69 37.80
N ASP A 153 -22.81 26.22 39.03
CA ASP A 153 -21.63 26.85 39.63
C ASP A 153 -20.97 27.93 38.77
N HIS A 154 -21.81 28.70 38.06
CA HIS A 154 -21.42 29.78 37.15
C HIS A 154 -20.64 29.34 35.90
N VAL A 155 -20.70 28.05 35.53
CA VAL A 155 -20.09 27.53 34.30
C VAL A 155 -21.17 27.33 33.24
N THR A 156 -21.16 28.19 32.22
CA THR A 156 -22.14 28.15 31.12
C THR A 156 -21.44 28.26 29.77
N TRP A 157 -21.70 27.32 28.88
CA TRP A 157 -21.15 27.31 27.52
C TRP A 157 -22.18 27.81 26.50
N GLU A 158 -21.91 28.95 25.88
CA GLU A 158 -22.67 29.51 24.77
C GLU A 158 -22.29 28.81 23.46
N ILE A 159 -23.27 28.28 22.73
CA ILE A 159 -23.06 27.54 21.48
C ILE A 159 -22.96 28.50 20.30
N ILE A 160 -22.02 28.23 19.40
CA ILE A 160 -21.72 29.08 18.24
C ILE A 160 -21.71 28.20 16.98
N ASP A 161 -22.67 28.40 16.08
CA ASP A 161 -22.61 27.78 14.75
C ASP A 161 -21.34 28.26 14.03
N THR A 162 -20.51 27.31 13.61
CA THR A 162 -19.24 27.54 12.91
C THR A 162 -19.06 26.59 11.71
N PRO A 163 -20.02 26.56 10.76
CA PRO A 163 -19.96 25.66 9.62
C PRO A 163 -18.80 26.03 8.69
N GLY A 164 -18.24 25.06 7.98
CA GLY A 164 -17.21 25.31 6.97
C GLY A 164 -16.17 24.21 6.91
N HIS A 165 -15.70 23.78 8.07
CA HIS A 165 -14.94 22.54 8.19
C HIS A 165 -15.85 21.34 7.87
N SER A 166 -16.95 21.25 8.60
CA SER A 166 -18.06 20.35 8.33
C SER A 166 -19.38 21.13 8.35
N PRO A 167 -20.47 20.62 7.77
CA PRO A 167 -21.78 21.29 7.82
C PRO A 167 -22.37 21.33 9.25
N CYS A 168 -21.93 20.42 10.12
CA CYS A 168 -22.44 20.28 11.49
C CYS A 168 -21.57 20.96 12.55
N HIS A 169 -20.49 21.64 12.16
CA HIS A 169 -19.50 22.14 13.10
C HIS A 169 -20.05 23.26 14.00
N ILE A 170 -19.84 23.12 15.30
CA ILE A 170 -20.12 24.10 16.33
C ILE A 170 -18.88 24.36 17.19
N SER A 171 -18.77 25.60 17.64
CA SER A 171 -17.83 26.07 18.65
C SER A 171 -18.60 26.42 19.91
N ALA A 172 -17.91 26.66 21.02
CA ALA A 172 -18.56 27.08 22.25
C ALA A 172 -17.71 28.09 23.04
N TYR A 173 -18.35 29.05 23.70
CA TYR A 173 -17.68 30.04 24.53
C TYR A 173 -18.16 29.98 25.97
N GLU A 174 -17.24 29.94 26.92
CA GLU A 174 -17.51 29.99 28.35
C GLU A 174 -17.07 31.38 28.88
N PRO A 175 -18.01 32.25 29.30
CA PRO A 175 -17.69 33.62 29.69
C PRO A 175 -16.94 33.78 31.02
N GLY A 176 -17.13 32.88 31.99
CA GLY A 176 -16.57 33.00 33.34
C GLY A 176 -15.05 32.92 33.36
N GLU A 177 -14.51 31.98 32.61
CA GLU A 177 -13.09 31.75 32.37
C GLU A 177 -12.68 32.29 30.98
N LYS A 178 -13.56 32.90 30.19
CA LYS A 178 -13.25 33.45 28.86
C LYS A 178 -12.58 32.42 27.92
N THR A 179 -13.10 31.20 27.95
CA THR A 179 -12.59 30.05 27.21
C THR A 179 -13.37 29.87 25.92
N LEU A 180 -12.70 29.91 24.77
CA LEU A 180 -13.31 29.65 23.47
C LEU A 180 -12.90 28.26 22.96
N MET A 181 -13.83 27.32 22.92
CA MET A 181 -13.67 26.06 22.20
C MET A 181 -13.86 26.31 20.70
N VAL A 182 -12.77 26.30 19.95
CA VAL A 182 -12.74 26.61 18.51
C VAL A 182 -13.05 25.37 17.67
N GLY A 183 -12.77 24.17 18.19
CA GLY A 183 -12.90 22.97 17.40
C GLY A 183 -11.85 22.91 16.28
N ASP A 184 -12.31 22.50 15.10
CA ASP A 184 -11.57 22.51 13.82
C ASP A 184 -11.92 23.73 12.94
N ALA A 185 -12.61 24.73 13.49
CA ALA A 185 -13.03 25.94 12.77
C ALA A 185 -11.85 26.79 12.25
N THR A 186 -10.65 26.60 12.79
CA THR A 186 -9.38 27.22 12.33
C THR A 186 -8.41 26.21 11.72
N GLY A 187 -8.81 24.95 11.61
CA GLY A 187 -8.04 23.88 10.99
C GLY A 187 -6.91 23.36 11.88
N PHE A 188 -5.88 22.79 11.26
CA PHE A 188 -4.78 22.17 11.98
C PHE A 188 -3.62 23.14 12.19
N TYR A 189 -3.32 23.46 13.44
CA TYR A 189 -2.23 24.36 13.82
C TYR A 189 -1.07 23.61 14.46
N VAL A 190 0.16 23.95 14.06
CA VAL A 190 1.41 23.43 14.64
C VAL A 190 2.13 24.59 15.36
N PRO A 191 1.94 24.73 16.68
CA PRO A 191 2.47 25.88 17.43
C PRO A 191 3.99 26.03 17.32
N GLU A 192 4.73 24.93 17.29
CA GLU A 192 6.20 24.95 17.28
C GLU A 192 6.77 25.56 15.99
N LYS A 193 5.99 25.53 14.91
CA LYS A 193 6.38 26.05 13.59
C LYS A 193 5.60 27.32 13.22
N ASP A 194 4.57 27.68 14.00
CA ASP A 194 3.58 28.71 13.67
C ASP A 194 2.95 28.51 12.28
N ILE A 195 2.66 27.25 11.93
CA ILE A 195 2.11 26.86 10.62
C ILE A 195 0.66 26.41 10.78
N PHE A 196 -0.19 26.84 9.85
CA PHE A 196 -1.58 26.43 9.71
C PHE A 196 -1.78 25.58 8.46
N TRP A 197 -2.56 24.52 8.61
CA TRP A 197 -3.25 23.88 7.50
C TRP A 197 -4.76 24.15 7.64
N PRO A 198 -5.34 25.05 6.83
CA PRO A 198 -6.78 25.33 6.87
C PRO A 198 -7.58 24.08 6.48
N ASN A 199 -8.70 23.81 7.14
CA ASN A 199 -9.49 22.59 6.90
C ASN A 199 -10.92 22.92 6.43
N TYR A 200 -11.10 23.75 5.41
CA TYR A 200 -12.42 24.16 4.90
C TYR A 200 -13.06 23.11 3.96
N PHE A 201 -13.21 21.86 4.42
CA PHE A 201 -13.64 20.73 3.58
C PHE A 201 -15.09 20.88 3.05
N PHE A 202 -15.96 21.52 3.82
CA PHE A 202 -17.36 21.74 3.43
C PHE A 202 -17.59 23.08 2.70
N SER A 203 -17.14 24.20 3.25
CA SER A 203 -17.37 25.53 2.68
C SER A 203 -16.30 26.53 3.12
N LEU A 204 -15.56 27.11 2.15
CA LEU A 204 -14.60 28.17 2.42
C LEU A 204 -15.28 29.44 2.97
N LYS A 205 -16.39 29.86 2.37
CA LYS A 205 -17.16 31.01 2.85
C LYS A 205 -17.62 30.84 4.29
N GLY A 206 -18.28 29.71 4.59
CA GLY A 206 -18.72 29.42 5.95
C GLY A 206 -17.55 29.38 6.93
N TYR A 207 -16.42 28.80 6.52
CA TYR A 207 -15.21 28.71 7.36
C TYR A 207 -14.65 30.10 7.72
N VAL A 208 -14.56 31.00 6.74
CA VAL A 208 -14.11 32.39 6.97
C VAL A 208 -15.08 33.17 7.84
N GLU A 209 -16.39 33.09 7.56
CA GLU A 209 -17.44 33.72 8.37
C GLU A 209 -17.44 33.19 9.81
N SER A 210 -17.11 31.91 9.99
CA SER A 210 -16.97 31.29 11.31
C SER A 210 -15.80 31.87 12.09
N ILE A 211 -14.62 32.02 11.47
CA ILE A 211 -13.46 32.65 12.12
C ILE A 211 -13.76 34.12 12.47
N GLN A 212 -14.42 34.86 11.57
CA GLN A 212 -14.87 36.23 11.82
C GLN A 212 -15.85 36.32 12.99
N LYS A 213 -16.79 35.38 13.08
CA LYS A 213 -17.74 35.33 14.21
C LYS A 213 -17.01 35.03 15.52
N LEU A 214 -16.08 34.07 15.51
CA LEU A 214 -15.27 33.72 16.68
C LEU A 214 -14.43 34.90 17.18
N SER A 215 -13.92 35.77 16.29
CA SER A 215 -13.11 36.93 16.69
C SER A 215 -13.89 38.02 17.43
N THR A 216 -15.22 37.96 17.44
CA THR A 216 -16.07 38.91 18.19
C THR A 216 -16.19 38.57 19.68
N PHE A 217 -15.78 37.36 20.09
CA PHE A 217 -15.86 36.92 21.47
C PHE A 217 -14.63 37.39 22.28
N PRO A 218 -14.82 37.91 23.51
CA PRO A 218 -13.73 38.39 24.34
C PRO A 218 -13.02 37.22 25.05
N ALA A 219 -12.46 36.30 24.26
CA ALA A 219 -11.75 35.12 24.74
C ALA A 219 -10.29 35.47 25.12
N GLU A 220 -9.84 34.95 26.26
CA GLU A 220 -8.41 34.99 26.65
C GLU A 220 -7.70 33.69 26.31
N ARG A 221 -8.46 32.64 25.99
CA ARG A 221 -7.95 31.33 25.60
C ARG A 221 -8.76 30.74 24.47
N ALA A 222 -8.07 30.12 23.50
CA ALA A 222 -8.70 29.33 22.45
C ALA A 222 -8.24 27.86 22.54
N ILE A 223 -9.21 26.96 22.56
CA ILE A 223 -9.00 25.51 22.69
C ILE A 223 -9.19 24.89 21.32
N LEU A 224 -8.14 24.26 20.80
CA LEU A 224 -8.18 23.56 19.52
C LEU A 224 -8.41 22.06 19.75
N SER A 225 -9.02 21.41 18.77
CA SER A 225 -9.25 19.96 18.82
C SER A 225 -7.99 19.15 18.57
N HIS A 226 -6.88 19.79 18.17
CA HIS A 226 -5.58 19.15 17.98
C HIS A 226 -4.43 20.05 18.48
N ASN A 227 -3.45 19.44 19.15
CA ASN A 227 -2.12 19.94 19.52
C ASN A 227 -2.02 21.11 20.52
N ALA A 228 -2.95 22.06 20.51
CA ALA A 228 -2.68 23.36 21.14
C ALA A 228 -3.84 23.90 21.99
N VAL A 229 -3.44 24.58 23.06
CA VAL A 229 -4.25 25.57 23.78
C VAL A 229 -3.55 26.91 23.56
N ILE A 230 -4.27 27.88 23.00
CA ILE A 230 -3.76 29.22 22.76
C ILE A 230 -4.08 30.07 23.98
N GLU A 231 -3.05 30.64 24.60
CA GLU A 231 -3.14 31.50 25.78
C GLU A 231 -2.88 32.96 25.39
N GLY A 232 -3.67 33.90 25.91
CA GLY A 232 -3.45 35.34 25.74
C GLY A 232 -4.19 35.94 24.55
N ASP A 233 -3.46 36.37 23.51
CA ASP A 233 -4.01 37.11 22.37
C ASP A 233 -4.69 36.19 21.34
N VAL A 234 -5.90 35.74 21.68
CA VAL A 234 -6.75 34.92 20.82
C VAL A 234 -7.08 35.64 19.50
N HIS A 235 -7.21 36.97 19.52
CA HIS A 235 -7.51 37.75 18.33
C HIS A 235 -6.38 37.62 17.30
N THR A 236 -5.13 37.79 17.71
CA THR A 236 -3.96 37.62 16.83
C THR A 236 -3.89 36.18 16.29
N TYR A 237 -4.22 35.17 17.10
CA TYR A 237 -4.30 33.79 16.60
C TYR A 237 -5.34 33.63 15.47
N LEU A 238 -6.54 34.18 15.66
CA LEU A 238 -7.60 34.14 14.64
C LEU A 238 -7.23 34.96 13.39
N GLU A 239 -6.51 36.08 13.54
CA GLU A 239 -5.95 36.84 12.43
C GLU A 239 -4.93 36.02 11.62
N LYS A 240 -4.08 35.25 12.29
CA LYS A 240 -3.15 34.33 11.61
C LYS A 240 -3.90 33.23 10.88
N ALA A 241 -4.92 32.64 11.50
CA ALA A 241 -5.72 31.57 10.90
C ALA A 241 -6.45 32.06 9.63
N ILE A 242 -7.11 33.22 9.67
CA ILE A 242 -7.80 33.79 8.51
C ILE A 242 -6.81 34.21 7.40
N THR A 243 -5.63 34.72 7.78
CA THR A 243 -4.57 35.10 6.84
C THR A 243 -3.98 33.86 6.15
N ALA A 244 -3.71 32.79 6.89
CA ALA A 244 -3.25 31.53 6.32
C ALA A 244 -4.32 30.94 5.39
N THR A 245 -5.60 31.03 5.76
CA THR A 245 -6.72 30.58 4.92
C THR A 245 -6.77 31.33 3.60
N ARG A 246 -6.64 32.67 3.63
CA ARG A 246 -6.53 33.51 2.45
C ARG A 246 -5.36 33.07 1.56
N HIS A 247 -4.17 32.96 2.16
CA HIS A 247 -2.97 32.60 1.42
C HIS A 247 -3.09 31.23 0.74
N TYR A 248 -3.66 30.25 1.44
CA TYR A 248 -3.87 28.91 0.90
C TYR A 248 -4.86 28.93 -0.27
N HIS A 249 -5.98 29.63 -0.12
CA HIS A 249 -7.00 29.80 -1.15
C HIS A 249 -6.45 30.51 -2.40
N GLU A 250 -5.80 31.66 -2.23
CA GLU A 250 -5.19 32.43 -3.33
C GLU A 250 -4.09 31.63 -4.03
N THR A 251 -3.30 30.87 -3.27
CA THR A 251 -2.26 29.99 -3.84
C THR A 251 -2.88 28.91 -4.71
N ILE A 252 -3.95 28.25 -4.26
CA ILE A 252 -4.70 27.28 -5.07
C ILE A 252 -5.18 27.93 -6.36
N LEU A 253 -5.88 29.07 -6.28
CA LEU A 253 -6.41 29.75 -7.47
C LEU A 253 -5.29 30.17 -8.43
N LYS A 254 -4.18 30.69 -7.90
CA LYS A 254 -3.02 31.08 -8.70
C LYS A 254 -2.37 29.88 -9.39
N GLN A 255 -2.23 28.76 -8.70
CA GLN A 255 -1.73 27.52 -9.28
C GLN A 255 -2.66 27.01 -10.39
N LEU A 256 -3.97 27.01 -10.15
CA LEU A 256 -4.98 26.65 -11.15
C LEU A 256 -4.95 27.56 -12.38
N ASN A 257 -4.85 28.87 -12.18
CA ASN A 257 -4.78 29.87 -13.25
C ASN A 257 -3.48 29.75 -14.07
N ARG A 258 -2.41 29.21 -13.48
CA ARG A 258 -1.15 28.87 -14.17
C ARG A 258 -1.23 27.56 -14.96
N GLY A 259 -2.36 26.85 -14.90
CA GLY A 259 -2.58 25.59 -15.59
C GLY A 259 -2.20 24.35 -14.78
N ASN A 260 -1.83 24.48 -13.49
CA ASN A 260 -1.57 23.31 -12.65
C ASN A 260 -2.88 22.53 -12.43
N SER A 261 -2.80 21.20 -12.49
CA SER A 261 -3.96 20.34 -12.26
C SER A 261 -4.36 20.34 -10.79
N ALA A 262 -5.65 20.13 -10.50
CA ALA A 262 -6.11 19.95 -9.11
C ALA A 262 -5.44 18.74 -8.44
N GLU A 263 -5.03 17.74 -9.20
CA GLU A 263 -4.30 16.57 -8.68
C GLU A 263 -2.94 16.96 -8.13
N SER A 264 -2.18 17.74 -8.90
CA SER A 264 -0.84 18.22 -8.51
C SER A 264 -0.90 19.09 -7.26
N ILE A 265 -1.82 20.06 -7.25
CA ILE A 265 -2.04 20.93 -6.09
C ILE A 265 -2.44 20.11 -4.85
N ALA A 266 -3.26 19.07 -5.03
CA ALA A 266 -3.67 18.19 -3.93
C ALA A 266 -2.51 17.35 -3.41
N LEU A 267 -1.61 16.90 -4.29
CA LEU A 267 -0.44 16.12 -3.94
C LEU A 267 0.58 16.95 -3.17
N GLU A 268 0.92 18.15 -3.66
CA GLU A 268 1.77 19.12 -2.92
C GLU A 268 1.17 19.43 -1.55
N GLY A 269 -0.14 19.70 -1.50
CA GLY A 269 -0.86 19.89 -0.25
C GLY A 269 -0.73 18.70 0.70
N ALA A 270 -0.95 17.47 0.22
CA ALA A 270 -0.86 16.25 1.03
C ALA A 270 0.56 16.01 1.57
N GLN A 271 1.59 16.30 0.77
CA GLN A 271 2.99 16.21 1.19
C GLN A 271 3.32 17.24 2.25
N PHE A 272 2.90 18.49 2.05
CA PHE A 272 3.03 19.55 3.05
C PHE A 272 2.38 19.13 4.36
N VAL A 273 1.11 18.69 4.33
CA VAL A 273 0.38 18.23 5.52
C VAL A 273 1.09 17.06 6.20
N SER A 274 1.56 16.07 5.43
CA SER A 274 2.26 14.90 5.98
C SER A 274 3.63 15.24 6.57
N SER A 275 4.20 16.41 6.24
CA SER A 275 5.40 16.96 6.89
C SER A 275 5.10 17.70 8.21
N LEU A 276 3.83 18.10 8.40
CA LEU A 276 3.36 18.77 9.61
C LEU A 276 2.84 17.76 10.63
N THR A 277 2.15 16.72 10.16
CA THR A 277 1.45 15.77 11.02
C THR A 277 1.34 14.40 10.38
N ASP A 278 1.30 13.38 11.23
CA ASP A 278 1.13 11.98 10.87
C ASP A 278 -0.14 11.39 11.49
N ILE A 279 -1.10 12.22 11.91
CA ILE A 279 -2.35 11.78 12.57
C ILE A 279 -3.32 11.05 11.63
N GLN A 280 -3.14 11.19 10.32
CA GLN A 280 -3.97 10.55 9.29
C GLN A 280 -3.11 9.96 8.17
N PRO A 281 -3.57 8.89 7.49
CA PRO A 281 -2.85 8.32 6.35
C PRO A 281 -2.73 9.32 5.18
N PHE A 282 -1.61 9.27 4.45
CA PHE A 282 -1.34 10.15 3.30
C PHE A 282 -2.49 10.24 2.29
N LYS A 283 -3.16 9.11 2.01
CA LYS A 283 -4.29 9.06 1.07
C LYS A 283 -5.47 9.92 1.54
N VAL A 284 -5.72 9.97 2.85
CA VAL A 284 -6.78 10.80 3.44
C VAL A 284 -6.42 12.27 3.29
N ASN A 285 -5.20 12.67 3.67
CA ASN A 285 -4.71 14.05 3.48
C ASN A 285 -4.84 14.51 2.03
N HIS A 286 -4.48 13.65 1.07
CA HIS A 286 -4.63 13.92 -0.35
C HIS A 286 -6.09 14.13 -0.79
N ASP A 287 -7.02 13.30 -0.32
CA ASP A 287 -8.43 13.47 -0.66
C ASP A 287 -9.03 14.73 -0.02
N LEU A 288 -8.59 15.09 1.19
CA LEU A 288 -8.96 16.33 1.86
C LEU A 288 -8.43 17.56 1.11
N CYS A 289 -7.19 17.55 0.64
CA CYS A 289 -6.64 18.63 -0.19
C CYS A 289 -7.43 18.80 -1.50
N LYS A 290 -7.88 17.70 -2.13
CA LYS A 290 -8.79 17.79 -3.29
C LYS A 290 -10.10 18.49 -2.96
N GLN A 291 -10.70 18.18 -1.81
CA GLN A 291 -11.92 18.85 -1.39
C GLN A 291 -11.70 20.35 -1.23
N MET A 292 -10.60 20.78 -0.59
CA MET A 292 -10.26 22.20 -0.45
C MET A 292 -10.06 22.90 -1.79
N ILE A 293 -9.47 22.23 -2.78
CA ILE A 293 -9.31 22.79 -4.13
C ILE A 293 -10.66 23.02 -4.79
N ASN A 294 -11.59 22.05 -4.66
CA ASN A 294 -12.94 22.21 -5.15
C ASN A 294 -13.66 23.39 -4.46
N ARG A 295 -13.54 23.52 -3.14
CA ARG A 295 -14.13 24.67 -2.40
C ARG A 295 -13.53 26.01 -2.79
N SER A 296 -12.23 26.04 -3.07
CA SER A 296 -11.55 27.24 -3.55
C SER A 296 -12.05 27.63 -4.96
N ARG A 297 -12.20 26.65 -5.86
CA ARG A 297 -12.77 26.87 -7.21
C ARG A 297 -14.21 27.35 -7.17
N GLU A 298 -15.04 26.75 -6.33
CA GLU A 298 -16.45 27.11 -6.16
C GLU A 298 -16.62 28.54 -5.64
N THR A 299 -15.71 28.99 -4.78
CA THR A 299 -15.76 30.33 -4.17
C THR A 299 -15.22 31.41 -5.12
N GLY A 300 -14.16 31.12 -5.88
CA GLY A 300 -13.49 32.13 -6.72
C GLY A 300 -12.82 33.23 -5.88
N GLU A 301 -12.60 34.41 -6.47
CA GLU A 301 -11.87 35.52 -5.81
C GLU A 301 -12.75 36.42 -4.91
N ASP A 302 -14.08 36.21 -4.88
CA ASP A 302 -15.05 37.11 -4.26
C ASP A 302 -15.36 36.73 -2.80
N ILE A 303 -14.37 36.88 -1.92
CA ILE A 303 -14.53 36.64 -0.47
C ILE A 303 -13.65 37.60 0.35
N SER A 304 -14.22 38.14 1.44
CA SER A 304 -13.49 39.02 2.37
C SER A 304 -12.88 38.24 3.53
N PHE A 305 -11.58 38.36 3.70
CA PHE A 305 -10.79 37.69 4.75
C PHE A 305 -10.34 38.65 5.87
N SER A 306 -11.02 39.79 6.07
CA SER A 306 -10.69 40.75 7.14
C SER A 306 -11.49 40.45 8.42
N LEU A 307 -10.87 40.64 9.58
CA LEU A 307 -11.57 40.72 10.87
C LEU A 307 -11.93 42.18 11.17
N GLU A 308 -13.08 42.46 11.78
CA GLU A 308 -13.46 43.80 12.21
C GLU A 308 -12.90 44.13 13.61
N GLY A 309 -12.07 45.19 13.71
CA GLY A 309 -11.90 45.98 14.95
C GLY A 309 -10.82 45.59 15.98
N LYS A 310 -9.55 45.97 15.75
CA LYS A 310 -8.78 47.01 16.51
C LYS A 310 -7.35 47.12 15.95
N PRO A 311 -6.98 48.24 15.29
CA PRO A 311 -5.59 48.51 14.91
C PRO A 311 -4.89 49.31 16.02
N SER A 312 -3.88 48.74 16.71
CA SER A 312 -2.75 49.51 17.25
C SER A 312 -1.64 48.62 17.85
N ARG A 313 -0.57 48.39 17.11
CA ARG A 313 0.75 48.98 17.40
C ARG A 313 1.67 48.79 16.19
N SER A 314 2.59 49.73 16.07
CA SER A 314 3.40 50.06 14.89
C SER A 314 4.00 48.87 14.17
N SER A 315 3.99 49.00 12.85
CA SER A 315 4.89 48.34 11.91
C SER A 315 6.35 48.45 12.37
N ASP A 316 6.81 47.43 13.09
CA ASP A 316 8.19 46.99 12.99
C ASP A 316 8.11 45.70 12.16
N GLU A 317 8.49 45.82 10.89
CA GLU A 317 8.84 44.67 10.06
C GLU A 317 9.85 43.84 10.86
N VAL A 318 9.43 42.70 11.38
CA VAL A 318 10.36 41.68 11.84
C VAL A 318 10.95 41.07 10.57
N PRO A 319 12.25 41.26 10.29
CA PRO A 319 12.84 40.68 9.10
C PRO A 319 12.89 39.17 9.31
N PHE A 320 12.12 38.44 8.52
CA PHE A 320 12.35 37.00 8.37
C PHE A 320 13.71 36.86 7.69
N ARG A 321 14.71 36.42 8.47
CA ARG A 321 16.05 36.10 7.96
C ARG A 321 15.89 35.03 6.88
N GLU A 322 16.05 35.42 5.62
CA GLU A 322 16.66 34.55 4.64
C GLU A 322 18.04 34.16 5.19
N THR A 323 18.18 32.94 5.69
CA THR A 323 19.49 32.32 5.78
C THR A 323 19.91 31.96 4.37
N ASP A 324 20.47 32.98 3.72
CA ASP A 324 21.26 32.92 2.51
C ASP A 324 22.50 32.08 2.80
N ASN A 325 22.36 30.75 2.66
CA ASN A 325 23.46 29.81 2.70
C ASN A 325 23.07 28.51 1.96
N THR A 326 22.61 28.66 0.73
CA THR A 326 22.72 27.63 -0.31
C THR A 326 23.58 28.18 -1.43
N LYS A 327 24.90 28.19 -1.20
CA LYS A 327 25.82 27.83 -2.29
C LYS A 327 25.62 26.35 -2.58
N GLU A 328 24.46 26.01 -3.15
CA GLU A 328 24.35 24.77 -3.90
C GLU A 328 25.19 24.97 -5.15
N LEU A 329 26.20 24.11 -5.26
CA LEU A 329 26.88 23.85 -6.52
C LEU A 329 25.81 23.54 -7.57
N VAL A 330 25.57 24.50 -8.45
CA VAL A 330 25.03 24.27 -9.77
C VAL A 330 26.00 23.30 -10.45
N LEU A 331 25.65 22.02 -10.43
CA LEU A 331 26.18 21.03 -11.35
C LEU A 331 25.09 20.82 -12.39
N ASP A 332 25.39 21.30 -13.59
CA ASP A 332 24.60 21.18 -14.81
C ASP A 332 24.04 19.76 -14.97
N ALA A 333 22.73 19.62 -14.80
CA ALA A 333 21.97 18.53 -15.38
C ALA A 333 20.99 19.15 -16.36
N GLU A 334 21.27 19.01 -17.66
CA GLU A 334 20.35 19.41 -18.73
C GLU A 334 18.96 18.77 -18.49
N PRO A 335 17.86 19.50 -18.70
CA PRO A 335 16.51 18.94 -18.64
C PRO A 335 16.39 17.73 -19.58
N VAL A 336 15.76 16.65 -19.12
CA VAL A 336 15.45 15.50 -19.98
C VAL A 336 14.47 15.95 -21.06
N GLU A 337 14.92 16.07 -22.31
CA GLU A 337 14.04 16.25 -23.47
C GLU A 337 13.18 15.00 -23.65
N ILE A 338 11.87 15.15 -23.46
CA ILE A 338 10.86 14.11 -23.73
C ILE A 338 10.34 14.34 -25.15
N PRO A 339 10.42 13.37 -26.06
CA PRO A 339 10.00 13.56 -27.45
C PRO A 339 8.48 13.65 -27.53
N LYS A 340 7.97 14.69 -28.20
CA LYS A 340 6.57 14.73 -28.64
C LYS A 340 6.36 13.67 -29.72
N THR A 341 5.52 12.68 -29.46
CA THR A 341 5.23 11.59 -30.40
C THR A 341 4.51 12.11 -31.65
N SER A 342 4.92 11.66 -32.84
CA SER A 342 4.25 11.97 -34.12
C SER A 342 3.03 11.07 -34.42
N LYS A 343 2.84 9.99 -33.64
CA LYS A 343 1.77 9.00 -33.81
C LYS A 343 1.09 8.75 -32.46
N GLU A 344 -0.23 8.98 -32.39
CA GLU A 344 -1.00 8.74 -31.16
C GLU A 344 -1.07 7.23 -30.86
N LEU A 345 -0.64 6.84 -29.65
CA LEU A 345 -0.81 5.48 -29.15
C LEU A 345 -2.29 5.17 -28.93
N ASN A 346 -2.71 3.94 -29.24
CA ASN A 346 -4.05 3.48 -28.90
C ASN A 346 -4.18 3.15 -27.39
N LEU A 347 -5.41 3.00 -26.89
CA LEU A 347 -5.69 2.72 -25.47
C LEU A 347 -4.96 1.47 -24.95
N GLY A 348 -4.93 0.39 -25.73
CA GLY A 348 -4.25 -0.85 -25.34
C GLY A 348 -2.73 -0.70 -25.21
N GLU A 349 -2.11 0.05 -26.12
CA GLU A 349 -0.67 0.38 -26.08
C GLU A 349 -0.33 1.23 -24.87
N ARG A 350 -1.13 2.27 -24.58
CA ARG A 350 -0.95 3.13 -23.39
C ARG A 350 -1.06 2.32 -22.10
N LEU A 351 -2.10 1.48 -21.96
CA LEU A 351 -2.30 0.63 -20.79
C LEU A 351 -1.18 -0.41 -20.59
N SER A 352 -0.58 -0.87 -21.67
CA SER A 352 0.56 -1.80 -21.62
C SER A 352 1.81 -1.09 -21.09
N LEU A 353 2.10 0.11 -21.57
CA LEU A 353 3.22 0.94 -21.09
C LEU A 353 3.06 1.31 -19.61
N VAL A 354 1.84 1.64 -19.18
CA VAL A 354 1.49 1.84 -17.76
C VAL A 354 1.83 0.63 -16.91
N ALA A 355 1.54 -0.58 -17.39
CA ALA A 355 1.77 -1.81 -16.64
C ALA A 355 3.26 -2.08 -16.38
N LEU A 356 4.18 -1.49 -17.16
CA LEU A 356 5.63 -1.54 -16.90
C LEU A 356 6.04 -0.76 -15.65
N ILE A 357 5.33 0.33 -15.36
CA ILE A 357 5.59 1.23 -14.23
C ILE A 357 4.83 0.73 -12.99
N ASP A 358 5.57 0.56 -11.89
CA ASP A 358 5.07 -0.01 -10.64
C ASP A 358 4.15 0.97 -9.88
N GLU A 359 3.21 0.47 -9.08
CA GLU A 359 2.22 1.30 -8.38
C GLU A 359 2.83 2.36 -7.46
N GLY A 360 3.93 2.06 -6.76
CA GLY A 360 4.64 3.04 -5.92
C GLY A 360 5.34 4.15 -6.71
N MET A 361 5.63 3.93 -7.99
CA MET A 361 6.15 4.98 -8.90
C MET A 361 5.01 5.75 -9.60
N ARG A 362 3.79 5.20 -9.64
CA ARG A 362 2.60 5.87 -10.22
C ARG A 362 2.17 7.08 -9.43
N SER A 363 2.41 7.11 -8.12
CA SER A 363 2.09 8.26 -7.28
C SER A 363 3.00 9.47 -7.53
N GLY A 364 4.23 9.25 -8.02
CA GLY A 364 5.16 10.33 -8.41
C GLY A 364 5.03 10.78 -9.87
N LEU A 365 4.21 10.10 -10.67
CA LEU A 365 4.06 10.36 -12.10
C LEU A 365 3.18 11.57 -12.42
N ALA A 366 2.23 11.98 -11.57
CA ALA A 366 1.18 12.96 -11.93
C ALA A 366 1.70 14.34 -12.39
N GLU A 367 2.97 14.66 -12.12
CA GLU A 367 3.63 15.93 -12.47
C GLU A 367 4.85 15.74 -13.40
N ALA A 368 5.18 14.51 -13.77
CA ALA A 368 6.27 14.23 -14.71
C ALA A 368 5.81 14.61 -16.14
N PRO A 369 6.65 15.22 -16.99
CA PRO A 369 6.23 15.54 -18.37
C PRO A 369 5.90 14.30 -19.20
N VAL A 370 6.43 13.13 -18.81
CA VAL A 370 6.05 11.80 -19.30
C VAL A 370 4.58 11.46 -19.05
N SER A 371 3.98 12.03 -18.00
CA SER A 371 2.59 11.81 -17.59
C SER A 371 1.60 12.38 -18.60
N ALA A 372 1.89 13.57 -19.12
CA ALA A 372 1.01 14.25 -20.06
C ALA A 372 0.81 13.45 -21.36
N ASP A 373 1.89 12.84 -21.88
CA ASP A 373 1.83 12.09 -23.14
C ASP A 373 1.25 10.66 -23.00
N LEU A 374 1.44 10.00 -21.84
CA LEU A 374 1.02 8.60 -21.63
C LEU A 374 -0.31 8.44 -20.88
N PHE A 375 -0.67 9.38 -20.02
CA PHE A 375 -1.69 9.17 -18.97
C PHE A 375 -2.81 10.21 -18.95
N ASP A 376 -2.70 11.34 -19.65
CA ASP A 376 -3.78 12.32 -19.73
C ASP A 376 -5.06 11.69 -20.31
N ASN A 377 -6.17 11.89 -19.59
CA ASN A 377 -7.51 11.36 -19.85
C ASN A 377 -7.65 9.83 -19.77
N LEU A 378 -6.56 9.07 -19.63
CA LEU A 378 -6.58 7.60 -19.70
C LEU A 378 -7.28 6.96 -18.50
N TRP A 379 -7.08 7.50 -17.30
CA TRP A 379 -7.57 6.88 -16.07
C TRP A 379 -9.02 7.20 -15.74
N GLU A 380 -9.48 8.39 -16.12
CA GLU A 380 -10.91 8.70 -16.15
C GLU A 380 -11.62 7.79 -17.15
N LEU A 381 -11.00 7.55 -18.32
CA LEU A 381 -11.49 6.59 -19.30
C LEU A 381 -11.49 5.17 -18.74
N VAL A 382 -10.40 4.67 -18.15
CA VAL A 382 -10.33 3.32 -17.52
C VAL A 382 -11.38 3.16 -16.42
N GLY A 383 -11.56 4.18 -15.58
CA GLY A 383 -12.57 4.19 -14.51
C GLY A 383 -14.01 4.19 -15.06
N ALA A 384 -14.28 4.97 -16.10
CA ALA A 384 -15.57 4.99 -16.80
C ALA A 384 -15.84 3.68 -17.56
N THR A 385 -14.85 3.17 -18.30
CA THR A 385 -14.83 1.91 -19.03
C THR A 385 -15.07 0.71 -18.10
N ALA A 386 -14.49 0.70 -16.89
CA ALA A 386 -14.73 -0.34 -15.89
C ALA A 386 -16.16 -0.31 -15.33
N LYS A 387 -16.73 0.89 -15.12
CA LYS A 387 -18.12 1.07 -14.65
C LYS A 387 -19.16 0.74 -15.71
N GLY A 388 -18.84 0.97 -16.99
CA GLY A 388 -19.70 0.68 -18.16
C GLY A 388 -19.44 -0.66 -18.85
N GLY A 389 -18.78 -1.62 -18.19
CA GLY A 389 -18.46 -2.92 -18.80
C GLY A 389 -19.73 -3.68 -19.25
N ARG A 390 -19.78 -4.08 -20.52
CA ARG A 390 -20.80 -4.97 -21.09
C ARG A 390 -20.24 -6.37 -21.33
N ILE A 391 -21.03 -7.37 -20.97
CA ILE A 391 -20.61 -8.76 -21.11
C ILE A 391 -20.97 -9.23 -22.51
N ASN A 392 -19.96 -9.33 -23.35
CA ASN A 392 -20.12 -9.75 -24.74
C ASN A 392 -19.82 -11.25 -24.84
N ARG A 393 -20.87 -12.02 -25.14
CA ARG A 393 -20.77 -13.46 -25.36
C ARG A 393 -20.20 -13.73 -26.74
N LEU A 394 -18.95 -14.18 -26.82
CA LEU A 394 -18.40 -14.67 -28.08
C LEU A 394 -18.97 -16.07 -28.38
N LYS A 395 -19.44 -16.24 -29.62
CA LYS A 395 -20.04 -17.50 -30.10
C LYS A 395 -18.96 -18.58 -30.27
N PHE A 396 -19.38 -19.80 -29.93
CA PHE A 396 -18.77 -21.10 -30.21
C PHE A 396 -17.96 -21.09 -31.51
N ASN A 397 -16.64 -21.24 -31.40
CA ASN A 397 -15.84 -21.79 -32.47
C ASN A 397 -15.42 -23.19 -32.03
N ASP A 398 -15.95 -24.20 -32.72
CA ASP A 398 -15.57 -25.63 -32.79
C ASP A 398 -14.37 -26.11 -31.97
N ALA A 399 -14.44 -26.02 -30.64
CA ALA A 399 -13.38 -26.49 -29.77
C ALA A 399 -13.62 -27.96 -29.40
N GLN A 400 -12.85 -28.85 -30.02
CA GLN A 400 -12.65 -30.22 -29.54
C GLN A 400 -12.54 -30.25 -28.00
N ASN A 401 -13.33 -31.11 -27.37
CA ASN A 401 -13.28 -31.50 -25.95
C ASN A 401 -13.93 -30.56 -24.90
N GLY A 402 -14.73 -29.56 -25.29
CA GLY A 402 -15.67 -28.89 -24.37
C GLY A 402 -15.16 -27.67 -23.59
N PHE A 403 -14.02 -27.08 -23.97
CA PHE A 403 -13.57 -25.78 -23.45
C PHE A 403 -14.42 -24.62 -23.98
N GLN A 404 -14.72 -23.64 -23.14
CA GLN A 404 -15.49 -22.43 -23.48
C GLN A 404 -14.85 -21.19 -22.83
N MET A 405 -15.03 -20.03 -23.47
CA MET A 405 -14.48 -18.74 -23.03
C MET A 405 -15.59 -17.70 -22.96
N PHE A 406 -15.57 -16.88 -21.91
CA PHE A 406 -16.45 -15.73 -21.73
C PHE A 406 -15.60 -14.46 -21.64
N GLU A 407 -15.97 -13.42 -22.39
CA GLU A 407 -15.29 -12.13 -22.35
C GLU A 407 -16.19 -11.08 -21.69
N ILE A 408 -15.62 -10.30 -20.79
CA ILE A 408 -16.21 -9.06 -20.27
C ILE A 408 -15.55 -7.94 -21.05
N LYS A 409 -16.34 -7.17 -21.79
CA LYS A 409 -15.84 -6.05 -22.59
C LYS A 409 -16.28 -4.73 -21.98
N ALA A 410 -15.58 -3.66 -22.30
CA ALA A 410 -16.06 -2.31 -22.08
C ALA A 410 -17.22 -1.99 -23.02
N GLU A 411 -17.99 -0.95 -22.72
CA GLU A 411 -18.93 -0.34 -23.67
C GLU A 411 -18.25 0.09 -24.98
N THR A 412 -16.97 0.49 -24.87
CA THR A 412 -16.08 0.88 -25.97
C THR A 412 -15.48 -0.30 -26.74
N GLY A 413 -15.69 -1.54 -26.27
CA GLY A 413 -15.34 -2.78 -26.98
C GLY A 413 -14.04 -3.46 -26.55
N GLU A 414 -13.22 -2.85 -25.70
CA GLU A 414 -11.99 -3.44 -25.15
C GLU A 414 -12.30 -4.60 -24.20
N ASN A 415 -11.41 -5.60 -24.11
CA ASN A 415 -11.60 -6.72 -23.20
C ASN A 415 -11.07 -6.39 -21.78
N LEU A 416 -11.96 -6.42 -20.79
CA LEU A 416 -11.68 -6.15 -19.38
C LEU A 416 -11.29 -7.43 -18.62
N ALA A 417 -11.97 -8.54 -18.92
CA ALA A 417 -11.68 -9.84 -18.31
C ALA A 417 -12.08 -11.02 -19.19
N ARG A 418 -11.40 -12.16 -19.00
CA ARG A 418 -11.72 -13.44 -19.64
C ARG A 418 -11.92 -14.53 -18.60
N LEU A 419 -12.98 -15.29 -18.75
CA LEU A 419 -13.30 -16.46 -17.94
C LEU A 419 -13.13 -17.70 -18.80
N ASN A 420 -12.21 -18.59 -18.43
CA ASN A 420 -11.96 -19.83 -19.14
C ASN A 420 -12.63 -20.99 -18.39
N MET A 421 -13.45 -21.77 -19.08
CA MET A 421 -14.26 -22.80 -18.45
C MET A 421 -14.34 -24.09 -19.27
N ILE A 422 -14.68 -25.18 -18.59
CA ILE A 422 -14.91 -26.49 -19.20
C ILE A 422 -16.36 -26.87 -18.98
N TYR A 423 -17.03 -27.22 -20.07
CA TYR A 423 -18.38 -27.75 -20.02
C TYR A 423 -18.37 -29.28 -19.90
N LEU A 424 -18.98 -29.78 -18.83
CA LEU A 424 -19.18 -31.20 -18.55
C LEU A 424 -20.67 -31.52 -18.66
N LYS A 425 -21.03 -32.41 -19.60
CA LYS A 425 -22.43 -32.79 -19.85
C LYS A 425 -22.96 -33.84 -18.85
N LYS A 426 -22.10 -34.70 -18.33
CA LYS A 426 -22.45 -35.80 -17.40
C LYS A 426 -21.64 -35.68 -16.11
N PRO A 427 -22.19 -36.09 -14.94
CA PRO A 427 -23.54 -36.63 -14.71
C PRO A 427 -24.65 -35.59 -14.76
N ILE A 428 -24.34 -34.31 -14.57
CA ILE A 428 -25.25 -33.18 -14.72
C ILE A 428 -24.54 -32.08 -15.52
N PRO A 429 -25.26 -31.24 -16.27
CA PRO A 429 -24.67 -30.09 -16.96
C PRO A 429 -23.91 -29.20 -15.97
N CYS A 430 -22.62 -29.01 -16.23
CA CYS A 430 -21.74 -28.28 -15.34
C CYS A 430 -20.74 -27.44 -16.11
N TYR A 431 -20.53 -26.21 -15.66
CA TYR A 431 -19.45 -25.34 -16.12
C TYR A 431 -18.44 -25.18 -14.99
N TYR A 432 -17.25 -25.74 -15.21
CA TYR A 432 -16.13 -25.58 -14.30
C TYR A 432 -15.32 -24.37 -14.76
N LEU A 433 -15.31 -23.30 -13.96
CA LEU A 433 -14.48 -22.12 -14.19
C LEU A 433 -13.07 -22.44 -13.73
N VAL A 434 -12.13 -22.49 -14.67
CA VAL A 434 -10.78 -22.93 -14.36
C VAL A 434 -9.92 -21.78 -13.88
N TYR A 435 -10.01 -20.63 -14.56
CA TYR A 435 -9.39 -19.40 -14.10
C TYR A 435 -10.04 -18.16 -14.72
N VAL A 436 -9.80 -17.03 -14.05
CA VAL A 436 -10.27 -15.70 -14.45
C VAL A 436 -9.06 -14.81 -14.69
N GLU A 437 -9.00 -14.20 -15.87
CA GLU A 437 -8.02 -13.18 -16.20
C GLU A 437 -8.66 -11.82 -16.13
N VAL A 438 -8.07 -10.92 -15.36
CA VAL A 438 -8.43 -9.50 -15.34
C VAL A 438 -7.23 -8.71 -15.85
N ALA A 439 -7.48 -7.85 -16.84
CA ALA A 439 -6.47 -6.95 -17.36
C ALA A 439 -5.91 -6.08 -16.21
N ALA A 440 -4.57 -5.94 -16.16
CA ALA A 440 -3.87 -5.38 -15.00
C ALA A 440 -4.42 -4.02 -14.48
N PRO A 441 -4.81 -3.06 -15.35
CA PRO A 441 -5.39 -1.78 -14.92
C PRO A 441 -6.74 -1.91 -14.17
N PHE A 442 -7.46 -3.01 -14.38
CA PHE A 442 -8.81 -3.26 -13.87
C PHE A 442 -8.82 -4.18 -12.64
N ARG A 443 -7.66 -4.67 -12.20
CA ARG A 443 -7.54 -5.47 -10.98
C ARG A 443 -7.86 -4.62 -9.75
N ARG A 444 -8.53 -5.22 -8.76
CA ARG A 444 -8.94 -4.54 -7.51
C ARG A 444 -9.88 -3.34 -7.70
N LYS A 445 -10.49 -3.17 -8.89
CA LYS A 445 -11.49 -2.13 -9.19
C LYS A 445 -12.94 -2.63 -9.11
N GLY A 446 -13.20 -3.67 -8.31
CA GLY A 446 -14.55 -4.23 -8.11
C GLY A 446 -15.03 -5.22 -9.20
N LEU A 447 -14.25 -5.42 -10.27
CA LEU A 447 -14.63 -6.31 -11.39
C LEU A 447 -14.87 -7.77 -10.97
N GLY A 448 -14.19 -8.26 -9.93
CA GLY A 448 -14.39 -9.62 -9.39
C GLY A 448 -15.82 -9.89 -8.93
N ASN A 449 -16.48 -8.89 -8.34
CA ASN A 449 -17.86 -8.99 -7.90
C ASN A 449 -18.82 -9.13 -9.10
N GLN A 450 -18.60 -8.32 -10.14
CA GLN A 450 -19.36 -8.38 -11.39
C GLN A 450 -19.16 -9.72 -12.11
N ILE A 451 -17.93 -10.24 -12.13
CA ILE A 451 -17.59 -11.55 -12.70
C ILE A 451 -18.41 -12.67 -12.04
N LEU A 452 -18.51 -12.68 -10.70
CA LEU A 452 -19.27 -13.70 -9.97
C LEU A 452 -20.78 -13.62 -10.23
N ILE A 453 -21.35 -12.41 -10.18
CA ILE A 453 -22.77 -12.17 -10.46
C ILE A 453 -23.11 -12.65 -11.87
N SER A 454 -22.34 -12.21 -12.86
CA SER A 454 -22.65 -12.51 -14.25
C SER A 454 -22.40 -13.96 -14.62
N PHE A 455 -21.44 -14.62 -13.97
CA PHE A 455 -21.27 -16.06 -14.15
C PHE A 455 -22.44 -16.85 -13.52
N ALA A 456 -22.92 -16.44 -12.33
CA ALA A 456 -24.11 -17.03 -11.71
C ALA A 456 -25.37 -16.84 -12.56
N ASP A 457 -25.57 -15.66 -13.17
CA ASP A 457 -26.67 -15.39 -14.09
C ASP A 457 -26.61 -16.30 -15.32
N PHE A 458 -25.41 -16.47 -15.90
CA PHE A 458 -25.19 -17.38 -17.01
C PHE A 458 -25.53 -18.83 -16.66
N LEU A 459 -25.08 -19.31 -15.49
CA LEU A 459 -25.37 -20.66 -15.01
C LEU A 459 -26.87 -20.88 -14.79
N THR A 460 -27.57 -19.85 -14.31
CA THR A 460 -29.02 -19.83 -14.15
C THR A 460 -29.73 -19.91 -15.50
N GLU A 461 -29.32 -19.12 -16.49
CA GLU A 461 -29.86 -19.16 -17.86
C GLU A 461 -29.66 -20.54 -18.49
N LYS A 462 -28.51 -21.18 -18.27
CA LYS A 462 -28.21 -22.51 -18.82
C LYS A 462 -28.77 -23.68 -18.00
N SER A 463 -29.34 -23.42 -16.84
CA SER A 463 -29.73 -24.47 -15.89
C SER A 463 -28.59 -25.49 -15.70
N ALA A 464 -27.40 -24.98 -15.37
CA ALA A 464 -26.20 -25.78 -15.19
C ALA A 464 -25.51 -25.44 -13.86
N VAL A 465 -24.87 -26.43 -13.25
CA VAL A 465 -24.09 -26.24 -12.03
C VAL A 465 -22.78 -25.51 -12.35
N GLY A 466 -22.37 -24.59 -11.49
CA GLY A 466 -21.06 -23.93 -11.57
C GLY A 466 -20.08 -24.53 -10.57
N ILE A 467 -18.81 -24.66 -10.95
CA ILE A 467 -17.73 -25.01 -10.01
C ILE A 467 -16.60 -23.99 -10.17
N LEU A 468 -16.10 -23.45 -9.06
CA LEU A 468 -14.91 -22.60 -9.00
C LEU A 468 -13.77 -23.34 -8.30
N ASP A 469 -12.55 -23.18 -8.84
CA ASP A 469 -11.29 -23.55 -8.20
C ASP A 469 -10.49 -22.27 -7.86
N ASN A 470 -9.45 -22.39 -7.02
CA ASN A 470 -8.55 -21.30 -6.64
C ASN A 470 -9.28 -20.08 -6.06
N ILE A 471 -10.18 -20.32 -5.11
CA ILE A 471 -10.90 -19.26 -4.42
C ILE A 471 -10.00 -18.51 -3.43
N ILE A 472 -10.44 -17.30 -3.06
CA ILE A 472 -9.83 -16.52 -1.99
C ILE A 472 -9.72 -17.39 -0.72
N PRO A 473 -8.59 -17.42 0.01
CA PRO A 473 -8.46 -18.18 1.26
C PRO A 473 -9.57 -17.86 2.28
N GLN A 474 -10.02 -18.85 3.07
CA GLN A 474 -11.15 -18.66 4.00
C GLN A 474 -10.87 -17.64 5.11
N ASP A 475 -9.60 -17.40 5.43
CA ASP A 475 -9.10 -16.43 6.40
C ASP A 475 -9.07 -14.99 5.86
N ASP A 476 -9.23 -14.79 4.55
CA ASP A 476 -9.31 -13.46 3.96
C ASP A 476 -10.76 -12.90 4.07
N PRO A 477 -10.95 -11.68 4.60
CA PRO A 477 -12.27 -11.06 4.77
C PRO A 477 -13.10 -10.95 3.48
N THR A 478 -12.43 -10.93 2.32
CA THR A 478 -13.08 -10.85 1.00
C THR A 478 -13.62 -12.19 0.52
N ASN A 479 -13.29 -13.32 1.17
CA ASN A 479 -13.86 -14.65 0.88
C ASN A 479 -15.39 -14.65 0.99
N ALA A 480 -15.96 -13.85 1.90
CA ALA A 480 -17.41 -13.72 2.08
C ALA A 480 -18.17 -13.30 0.79
N VAL A 481 -17.47 -12.76 -0.22
CA VAL A 481 -18.04 -12.42 -1.53
C VAL A 481 -18.69 -13.63 -2.22
N TYR A 482 -18.14 -14.83 -2.05
CA TYR A 482 -18.69 -16.04 -2.67
C TYR A 482 -20.04 -16.39 -2.07
N LEU A 483 -20.12 -16.44 -0.74
CA LEU A 483 -21.36 -16.72 0.00
C LEU A 483 -22.44 -15.65 -0.29
N LYS A 484 -22.05 -14.37 -0.34
CA LYS A 484 -22.95 -13.25 -0.69
C LYS A 484 -23.62 -13.43 -2.05
N HIS A 485 -22.97 -14.12 -2.98
CA HIS A 485 -23.48 -14.42 -4.32
C HIS A 485 -23.94 -15.87 -4.51
N SER A 486 -24.35 -16.53 -3.42
CA SER A 486 -24.91 -17.89 -3.43
C SER A 486 -23.95 -18.99 -3.94
N TRP A 487 -22.65 -18.74 -3.91
CA TRP A 487 -21.64 -19.79 -4.06
C TRP A 487 -21.40 -20.42 -2.70
N ILE A 488 -21.51 -21.74 -2.60
CA ILE A 488 -21.31 -22.48 -1.35
C ILE A 488 -20.09 -23.40 -1.46
N PRO A 489 -19.43 -23.75 -0.34
CA PRO A 489 -18.40 -24.78 -0.33
C PRO A 489 -18.92 -26.10 -0.91
N VAL A 490 -18.10 -26.81 -1.68
CA VAL A 490 -18.50 -28.12 -2.22
C VAL A 490 -18.81 -29.13 -1.12
N GLU A 491 -18.14 -28.98 0.02
CA GLU A 491 -18.25 -29.81 1.22
C GLU A 491 -19.67 -29.79 1.81
N ASP A 492 -20.39 -28.67 1.68
CA ASP A 492 -21.79 -28.55 2.12
C ASP A 492 -22.72 -29.48 1.33
N ILE A 493 -22.31 -29.93 0.13
CA ILE A 493 -23.06 -30.87 -0.70
C ILE A 493 -22.58 -32.32 -0.50
N ILE A 494 -21.26 -32.55 -0.54
CA ILE A 494 -20.69 -33.91 -0.56
C ILE A 494 -20.33 -34.47 0.82
N GLY A 495 -20.23 -33.61 1.84
CA GLY A 495 -19.72 -33.91 3.18
C GLY A 495 -18.20 -33.78 3.29
N ASP A 496 -17.67 -33.69 4.52
CA ASP A 496 -16.23 -33.58 4.79
C ASP A 496 -15.51 -34.88 4.40
N LEU A 497 -14.83 -34.87 3.25
CA LEU A 497 -14.08 -35.99 2.70
C LEU A 497 -12.60 -35.58 2.57
N MET A 498 -11.70 -36.25 3.30
CA MET A 498 -10.26 -35.98 3.31
C MET A 498 -9.61 -35.85 1.92
N VAL A 499 -10.16 -36.50 0.89
CA VAL A 499 -9.64 -36.48 -0.49
C VAL A 499 -9.75 -35.10 -1.17
N TYR A 500 -10.58 -34.20 -0.62
CA TYR A 500 -10.85 -32.87 -1.16
C TYR A 500 -10.49 -31.72 -0.20
N LYS A 501 -9.96 -32.01 1.01
CA LYS A 501 -9.58 -30.99 2.02
C LYS A 501 -8.53 -29.98 1.54
N ASP A 502 -7.68 -30.36 0.60
CA ASP A 502 -6.60 -29.49 0.11
C ASP A 502 -7.05 -28.59 -1.07
N ASN A 503 -8.26 -28.79 -1.61
CA ASN A 503 -8.75 -28.08 -2.79
C ASN A 503 -10.04 -27.33 -2.45
N ASN A 504 -9.92 -26.04 -2.14
CA ASN A 504 -11.04 -25.15 -1.78
C ASN A 504 -11.97 -24.89 -2.98
N TYR A 505 -12.89 -25.82 -3.28
CA TYR A 505 -13.88 -25.68 -4.36
C TYR A 505 -15.16 -25.00 -3.87
N MET A 506 -15.67 -24.06 -4.67
CA MET A 506 -17.02 -23.51 -4.50
C MET A 506 -17.94 -24.03 -5.61
N VAL A 507 -19.22 -24.19 -5.27
CA VAL A 507 -20.26 -24.67 -6.18
C VAL A 507 -21.44 -23.70 -6.19
N PHE A 508 -21.96 -23.44 -7.39
CA PHE A 508 -23.19 -22.70 -7.59
C PHE A 508 -24.28 -23.65 -8.07
N ILE A 509 -25.40 -23.69 -7.35
CA ILE A 509 -26.58 -24.46 -7.72
C ILE A 509 -27.62 -23.49 -8.30
N PRO A 510 -28.00 -23.61 -9.58
CA PRO A 510 -29.02 -22.73 -10.15
C PRO A 510 -30.38 -22.96 -9.45
N PRO A 511 -31.24 -21.93 -9.36
CA PRO A 511 -32.55 -22.04 -8.71
C PRO A 511 -33.40 -23.23 -9.17
N SER A 512 -33.32 -23.59 -10.45
CA SER A 512 -34.02 -24.74 -11.04
C SER A 512 -33.60 -26.12 -10.49
N MET A 513 -32.50 -26.20 -9.75
CA MET A 513 -31.93 -27.43 -9.20
C MET A 513 -31.82 -27.46 -7.66
N LYS A 514 -32.22 -26.37 -6.97
CA LYS A 514 -32.00 -26.18 -5.52
C LYS A 514 -32.65 -27.26 -4.63
N ASN A 515 -33.74 -27.88 -5.10
CA ASN A 515 -34.49 -28.91 -4.36
C ASN A 515 -34.15 -30.36 -4.77
N ARG A 516 -33.08 -30.58 -5.54
CA ARG A 516 -32.66 -31.92 -5.98
C ARG A 516 -31.54 -32.44 -5.08
N ASP A 517 -31.50 -33.75 -4.83
CA ASP A 517 -30.30 -34.38 -4.26
C ASP A 517 -29.20 -34.44 -5.32
N LEU A 518 -28.18 -33.60 -5.15
CA LEU A 518 -27.06 -33.47 -6.08
C LEU A 518 -25.78 -34.15 -5.58
N LYS A 519 -25.79 -34.77 -4.39
CA LYS A 519 -24.58 -35.30 -3.73
C LYS A 519 -23.77 -36.23 -4.62
N GLN A 520 -24.42 -37.26 -5.17
CA GLN A 520 -23.76 -38.24 -6.03
C GLN A 520 -23.30 -37.65 -7.37
N SER A 521 -24.02 -36.66 -7.89
CA SER A 521 -23.70 -36.00 -9.16
C SER A 521 -22.48 -35.09 -9.01
N VAL A 522 -22.43 -34.29 -7.96
CA VAL A 522 -21.29 -33.41 -7.64
C VAL A 522 -20.04 -34.22 -7.31
N LEU A 523 -20.17 -35.30 -6.52
CA LEU A 523 -19.04 -36.20 -6.22
C LEU A 523 -18.41 -36.79 -7.50
N LYS A 524 -19.23 -37.24 -8.45
CA LYS A 524 -18.76 -37.75 -9.75
C LYS A 524 -18.12 -36.66 -10.61
N LEU A 525 -18.61 -35.43 -10.58
CA LEU A 525 -17.98 -34.28 -11.25
C LEU A 525 -16.58 -33.99 -10.68
N MET A 526 -16.46 -33.93 -9.36
CA MET A 526 -15.18 -33.73 -8.66
C MET A 526 -14.13 -34.78 -9.04
N TYR A 527 -14.53 -36.06 -9.09
CA TYR A 527 -13.64 -37.13 -9.53
C TYR A 527 -13.18 -36.97 -10.99
N HIS A 528 -14.08 -36.54 -11.89
CA HIS A 528 -13.76 -36.30 -13.29
C HIS A 528 -12.78 -35.13 -13.46
N LEU A 529 -12.98 -34.05 -12.71
CA LEU A 529 -12.09 -32.88 -12.71
C LEU A 529 -10.69 -33.26 -12.20
N LYS A 530 -10.60 -33.95 -11.07
CA LYS A 530 -9.33 -34.40 -10.48
C LYS A 530 -8.50 -35.24 -11.46
N ARG A 531 -9.12 -36.17 -12.19
CA ARG A 531 -8.43 -37.00 -13.20
C ARG A 531 -7.96 -36.21 -14.41
N LYS A 532 -8.71 -35.17 -14.81
CA LYS A 532 -8.38 -34.35 -15.98
C LYS A 532 -7.45 -33.17 -15.64
N ARG A 533 -7.23 -32.85 -14.35
CA ARG A 533 -6.49 -31.68 -13.88
C ARG A 533 -5.13 -31.52 -14.54
N GLY A 534 -4.29 -32.56 -14.55
CA GLY A 534 -2.98 -32.48 -15.20
C GLY A 534 -3.01 -32.16 -16.70
N LEU A 535 -3.98 -32.69 -17.46
CA LEU A 535 -4.14 -32.36 -18.89
C LEU A 535 -4.73 -30.95 -19.11
N ILE A 536 -5.59 -30.51 -18.18
CA ILE A 536 -6.13 -29.16 -18.15
C ILE A 536 -4.97 -28.18 -17.90
N ASP A 537 -4.17 -28.41 -16.87
CA ASP A 537 -3.06 -27.56 -16.46
C ASP A 537 -2.00 -27.43 -17.57
N ILE A 538 -1.65 -28.51 -18.27
CA ILE A 538 -0.69 -28.47 -19.40
C ILE A 538 -1.20 -27.54 -20.51
N ARG A 539 -2.47 -27.68 -20.91
CA ARG A 539 -3.06 -26.88 -21.98
C ARG A 539 -3.25 -25.42 -21.56
N GLU A 540 -3.56 -25.19 -20.28
CA GLU A 540 -3.68 -23.86 -19.70
C GLU A 540 -2.34 -23.15 -19.67
N ASN A 541 -1.30 -23.84 -19.20
CA ASN A 541 0.06 -23.36 -19.23
C ASN A 541 0.47 -22.99 -20.66
N GLU A 542 0.24 -23.86 -21.64
CA GLU A 542 0.56 -23.56 -23.05
C GLU A 542 -0.20 -22.34 -23.59
N THR A 543 -1.49 -22.23 -23.31
CA THR A 543 -2.34 -21.11 -23.77
C THR A 543 -1.93 -19.80 -23.11
N MET A 544 -1.70 -19.82 -21.80
CA MET A 544 -1.22 -18.68 -21.01
C MET A 544 0.14 -18.22 -21.52
N VAL A 545 1.08 -19.15 -21.74
CA VAL A 545 2.41 -18.82 -22.25
C VAL A 545 2.34 -18.15 -23.62
N LYS A 546 1.61 -18.73 -24.58
CA LYS A 546 1.44 -18.13 -25.93
C LYS A 546 0.85 -16.73 -25.87
N LYS A 547 -0.16 -16.53 -25.01
CA LYS A 547 -0.82 -15.24 -24.84
C LYS A 547 0.09 -14.21 -24.19
N THR A 548 0.75 -14.55 -23.08
CA THR A 548 1.68 -13.65 -22.39
C THR A 548 2.87 -13.30 -23.30
N LEU A 549 3.36 -14.22 -24.12
CA LEU A 549 4.35 -13.91 -25.16
C LEU A 549 3.83 -12.88 -26.16
N ASN A 550 2.58 -13.00 -26.61
CA ASN A 550 1.96 -12.00 -27.49
C ASN A 550 1.82 -10.63 -26.80
N GLU A 551 1.45 -10.59 -25.52
CA GLU A 551 1.40 -9.35 -24.73
C GLU A 551 2.80 -8.69 -24.62
N PHE A 552 3.86 -9.49 -24.41
CA PHE A 552 5.22 -8.96 -24.44
C PHE A 552 5.61 -8.43 -25.83
N ARG A 553 5.15 -9.05 -26.94
CA ARG A 553 5.39 -8.53 -28.29
C ARG A 553 4.68 -7.22 -28.53
N GLU A 554 3.40 -7.13 -28.18
CA GLU A 554 2.61 -5.90 -28.29
C GLU A 554 3.22 -4.78 -27.47
N LEU A 555 3.64 -5.07 -26.23
CA LEU A 555 4.31 -4.11 -25.37
C LEU A 555 5.67 -3.66 -25.91
N TYR A 556 6.45 -4.58 -26.48
CA TYR A 556 7.71 -4.24 -27.15
C TYR A 556 7.48 -3.33 -28.35
N GLN A 557 6.47 -3.62 -29.19
CA GLN A 557 6.11 -2.77 -30.33
C GLN A 557 5.58 -1.39 -29.88
N ALA A 558 4.84 -1.31 -28.77
CA ALA A 558 4.42 -0.05 -28.18
C ALA A 558 5.62 0.79 -27.73
N LEU A 559 6.61 0.18 -27.07
CA LEU A 559 7.85 0.86 -26.69
C LEU A 559 8.64 1.34 -27.92
N MET A 560 8.77 0.49 -28.95
CA MET A 560 9.45 0.86 -30.20
C MET A 560 8.75 2.01 -30.92
N THR A 561 7.42 2.04 -30.90
CA THR A 561 6.61 3.12 -31.50
C THR A 561 6.75 4.42 -30.70
N TYR A 562 6.65 4.34 -29.37
CA TYR A 562 6.73 5.50 -28.49
C TYR A 562 8.11 6.18 -28.56
N PHE A 563 9.18 5.39 -28.56
CA PHE A 563 10.56 5.89 -28.64
C PHE A 563 11.12 5.95 -30.06
N HIS A 564 10.28 5.84 -31.09
CA HIS A 564 10.74 5.87 -32.48
C HIS A 564 11.61 7.10 -32.82
N PRO A 565 11.28 8.34 -32.38
CA PRO A 565 12.13 9.50 -32.62
C PRO A 565 13.51 9.41 -31.94
N GLU A 566 13.60 8.87 -30.72
CA GLU A 566 14.88 8.70 -30.01
C GLU A 566 15.73 7.59 -30.62
N LEU A 567 15.08 6.54 -31.15
CA LEU A 567 15.73 5.42 -31.81
C LEU A 567 16.43 5.80 -33.12
N GLU A 568 16.00 6.89 -33.76
CA GLU A 568 16.63 7.45 -34.96
C GLU A 568 17.71 8.50 -34.61
N GLY A 569 17.74 8.98 -33.37
CA GLY A 569 18.70 9.96 -32.88
C GLY A 569 20.02 9.36 -32.33
N PRO A 570 21.03 10.20 -32.07
CA PRO A 570 22.34 9.75 -31.59
C PRO A 570 22.41 9.48 -30.08
N ARG A 571 21.37 9.82 -29.29
CA ARG A 571 21.35 9.68 -27.82
C ARG A 571 20.06 9.00 -27.37
N SER A 572 20.16 8.11 -26.38
CA SER A 572 19.01 7.50 -25.71
C SER A 572 18.74 8.20 -24.38
N SER A 573 17.48 8.55 -24.11
CA SER A 573 17.11 9.17 -22.84
C SER A 573 17.27 8.20 -21.66
N VAL A 574 17.40 8.76 -20.45
CA VAL A 574 17.39 7.96 -19.20
C VAL A 574 16.06 7.22 -19.05
N PHE A 575 14.96 7.84 -19.50
CA PHE A 575 13.62 7.27 -19.43
C PHE A 575 13.42 6.09 -20.39
N MET A 576 13.87 6.21 -21.65
CA MET A 576 13.88 5.11 -22.61
C MET A 576 14.66 3.91 -22.07
N ARG A 577 15.89 4.13 -21.60
CA ARG A 577 16.71 3.06 -21.01
C ARG A 577 16.03 2.40 -19.82
N PHE A 578 15.37 3.18 -18.96
CA PHE A 578 14.62 2.66 -17.82
C PHE A 578 13.45 1.76 -18.25
N LEU A 579 12.61 2.19 -19.21
CA LEU A 579 11.45 1.40 -19.65
C LEU A 579 11.86 0.12 -20.38
N PHE A 580 12.88 0.16 -21.25
CA PHE A 580 13.39 -1.05 -21.88
C PHE A 580 14.09 -1.98 -20.87
N THR A 581 14.78 -1.45 -19.86
CA THR A 581 15.32 -2.27 -18.74
C THR A 581 14.20 -2.98 -18.00
N ARG A 582 13.09 -2.29 -17.69
CA ARG A 582 11.91 -2.88 -17.04
C ARG A 582 11.23 -3.94 -17.90
N PHE A 583 11.14 -3.72 -19.20
CA PHE A 583 10.65 -4.72 -20.15
C PHE A 583 11.51 -5.99 -20.12
N VAL A 584 12.82 -5.86 -20.32
CA VAL A 584 13.77 -6.98 -20.40
C VAL A 584 13.80 -7.77 -19.10
N THR A 585 13.90 -7.10 -17.95
CA THR A 585 13.91 -7.77 -16.64
C THR A 585 12.60 -8.53 -16.36
N LYS A 586 11.43 -7.99 -16.76
CA LYS A 586 10.16 -8.73 -16.67
C LYS A 586 10.11 -9.91 -17.64
N PHE A 587 10.58 -9.74 -18.88
CA PHE A 587 10.55 -10.78 -19.90
C PHE A 587 11.45 -11.97 -19.50
N ILE A 588 12.65 -11.69 -19.00
CA ILE A 588 13.57 -12.71 -18.49
C ILE A 588 12.97 -13.43 -17.28
N ALA A 589 12.36 -12.71 -16.35
CA ALA A 589 11.68 -13.32 -15.20
C ALA A 589 10.52 -14.23 -15.64
N PHE A 590 9.78 -13.85 -16.68
CA PHE A 590 8.76 -14.70 -17.29
C PHE A 590 9.36 -15.95 -17.93
N ARG A 591 10.43 -15.81 -18.74
CA ARG A 591 11.15 -16.95 -19.36
C ARG A 591 11.62 -17.98 -18.34
N ARG A 592 12.08 -17.54 -17.17
CA ARG A 592 12.47 -18.44 -16.09
C ARG A 592 11.27 -19.21 -15.53
N ARG A 593 10.17 -18.52 -15.21
CA ARG A 593 8.96 -19.16 -14.65
C ARG A 593 8.31 -20.20 -15.55
N ILE A 594 8.32 -19.98 -16.86
CA ILE A 594 7.71 -20.94 -17.80
C ILE A 594 8.51 -22.25 -17.88
N GLY A 595 9.80 -22.24 -17.53
CA GLY A 595 10.61 -23.44 -17.41
C GLY A 595 10.15 -24.36 -16.27
N ASP A 596 9.47 -23.80 -15.27
CA ASP A 596 8.98 -24.54 -14.10
C ASP A 596 7.54 -25.08 -14.29
N LEU A 597 6.89 -24.78 -15.43
CA LEU A 597 5.50 -25.19 -15.69
C LEU A 597 5.39 -26.65 -16.10
N VAL A 598 4.49 -27.37 -15.42
CA VAL A 598 4.22 -28.79 -15.66
C VAL A 598 3.77 -29.03 -17.11
N GLY A 599 4.49 -29.93 -17.79
CA GLY A 599 4.22 -30.43 -19.15
C GLY A 599 4.40 -29.43 -20.29
N TYR A 600 5.00 -28.27 -20.02
CA TYR A 600 5.48 -27.38 -21.06
C TYR A 600 6.93 -27.75 -21.44
N THR A 601 7.13 -28.40 -22.59
CA THR A 601 8.46 -28.87 -23.03
C THR A 601 9.19 -27.86 -23.92
N GLY A 602 8.75 -26.59 -23.97
CA GLY A 602 9.38 -25.55 -24.77
C GLY A 602 9.36 -25.77 -26.30
N GLY A 603 8.62 -26.77 -26.78
CA GLY A 603 8.54 -27.11 -28.20
C GLY A 603 7.72 -26.09 -29.00
N GLU A 604 8.34 -25.49 -30.03
CA GLU A 604 7.77 -24.59 -31.05
C GLU A 604 7.25 -23.21 -30.60
N SER A 605 7.50 -22.77 -29.36
CA SER A 605 7.21 -21.37 -28.93
C SER A 605 8.32 -20.36 -29.31
N THR A 606 9.14 -20.74 -30.29
CA THR A 606 10.34 -20.05 -30.78
C THR A 606 10.03 -18.92 -31.77
N GLU A 607 9.20 -17.96 -31.38
CA GLU A 607 9.49 -16.59 -31.81
C GLU A 607 9.90 -15.83 -30.55
N GLN A 608 11.17 -16.01 -30.22
CA GLN A 608 11.84 -15.27 -29.17
C GLN A 608 11.74 -13.79 -29.53
N ILE A 609 11.35 -12.95 -28.59
CA ILE A 609 11.43 -11.50 -28.80
C ILE A 609 12.92 -11.17 -28.90
N VAL A 610 13.38 -10.96 -30.14
CA VAL A 610 14.74 -10.52 -30.43
C VAL A 610 14.73 -9.00 -30.33
N LEU A 611 15.63 -8.47 -29.50
CA LEU A 611 15.78 -7.03 -29.37
C LEU A 611 16.37 -6.45 -30.66
N ASP A 612 15.91 -5.27 -31.05
CA ASP A 612 16.55 -4.49 -32.11
C ASP A 612 18.00 -4.19 -31.69
N ALA A 613 18.93 -4.23 -32.65
CA ALA A 613 20.36 -4.09 -32.37
C ALA A 613 20.73 -2.79 -31.61
N ARG A 614 19.89 -1.75 -31.69
CA ARG A 614 20.05 -0.50 -30.91
C ARG A 614 19.60 -0.68 -29.47
N ILE A 615 18.49 -1.37 -29.25
CA ILE A 615 17.95 -1.69 -27.91
C ILE A 615 18.90 -2.63 -27.18
N ASP A 616 19.41 -3.64 -27.88
CA ASP A 616 20.38 -4.61 -27.36
C ASP A 616 21.63 -3.96 -26.73
N LYS A 617 22.09 -2.84 -27.33
CA LYS A 617 23.25 -2.07 -26.88
C LYS A 617 22.95 -1.05 -25.79
N LEU A 618 21.68 -0.85 -25.41
CA LEU A 618 21.34 0.11 -24.36
C LEU A 618 21.91 -0.36 -23.02
N GLN A 619 22.53 0.57 -22.28
CA GLN A 619 22.97 0.30 -20.92
C GLN A 619 21.77 0.14 -19.98
N VAL A 620 21.92 -0.78 -19.04
CA VAL A 620 20.92 -1.06 -18.00
C VAL A 620 20.67 0.19 -17.13
N LYS A 621 19.39 0.51 -16.90
CA LYS A 621 18.93 1.56 -15.98
C LYS A 621 17.84 1.01 -15.07
N SER A 622 18.23 0.56 -13.88
CA SER A 622 17.38 -0.27 -13.00
C SER A 622 16.55 0.49 -11.97
N TYR A 623 16.74 1.80 -11.85
CA TYR A 623 15.99 2.68 -10.96
C TYR A 623 15.35 3.80 -11.77
N ALA A 624 14.25 4.34 -11.25
CA ALA A 624 13.49 5.36 -11.93
C ALA A 624 14.33 6.65 -12.08
N PRO A 625 14.19 7.40 -13.19
CA PRO A 625 14.61 8.79 -13.24
C PRO A 625 14.05 9.57 -12.04
N ARG A 626 14.78 10.56 -11.52
CA ARG A 626 14.35 11.35 -10.35
C ARG A 626 13.01 12.04 -10.59
N GLU A 627 12.75 12.39 -11.84
CA GLU A 627 11.52 13.00 -12.32
C GLU A 627 10.29 12.09 -12.13
N LEU A 628 10.48 10.78 -11.93
CA LEU A 628 9.41 9.80 -11.70
C LEU A 628 9.24 9.39 -10.22
N ALA A 629 10.16 9.77 -9.33
CA ALA A 629 10.17 9.35 -7.93
C ALA A 629 10.52 10.54 -7.03
N LYS A 630 9.50 11.17 -6.45
CA LYS A 630 9.59 12.38 -5.61
C LYS A 630 9.75 12.13 -4.10
N GLU A 631 9.70 10.87 -3.66
CA GLU A 631 9.86 10.55 -2.24
C GLU A 631 11.33 10.57 -1.83
N ASP A 632 11.64 11.19 -0.69
CA ASP A 632 12.96 11.09 -0.07
C ASP A 632 13.29 9.63 0.30
N ALA A 633 14.58 9.31 0.30
CA ALA A 633 15.02 7.96 0.63
C ALA A 633 14.69 7.61 2.08
N ILE A 634 13.93 6.53 2.29
CA ILE A 634 13.58 6.03 3.62
C ILE A 634 14.57 4.94 4.02
N VAL A 635 15.19 5.08 5.19
CA VAL A 635 16.13 4.09 5.71
C VAL A 635 15.59 3.45 6.99
N MET A 636 15.62 2.12 7.03
CA MET A 636 15.16 1.29 8.14
C MET A 636 16.25 0.28 8.53
N GLY A 637 16.53 0.10 9.82
CA GLY A 637 17.46 -0.94 10.31
C GLY A 637 18.54 -0.43 11.26
N SER A 638 19.72 -1.07 11.25
CA SER A 638 20.77 -0.82 12.24
C SER A 638 21.37 0.59 12.16
N LEU A 639 21.07 1.43 13.16
CA LEU A 639 21.60 2.80 13.27
C LEU A 639 23.13 2.86 13.25
N GLY A 640 23.80 1.89 13.89
CA GLY A 640 25.27 1.83 13.93
C GLY A 640 25.94 1.42 12.62
N LEU A 641 25.22 0.73 11.73
CA LEU A 641 25.70 0.43 10.37
C LEU A 641 25.38 1.61 9.44
N LEU A 642 24.21 2.24 9.61
CA LEU A 642 23.81 3.43 8.87
C LEU A 642 24.82 4.56 9.02
N SER A 643 25.31 4.83 10.25
CA SER A 643 26.30 5.88 10.48
C SER A 643 27.61 5.65 9.73
N LYS A 644 27.97 4.39 9.43
CA LYS A 644 29.21 3.98 8.76
C LYS A 644 29.14 4.00 7.23
N LEU A 645 27.95 4.20 6.65
CA LEU A 645 27.81 4.29 5.21
C LEU A 645 28.45 5.58 4.67
N PRO A 646 29.01 5.57 3.45
CA PRO A 646 29.49 6.79 2.80
C PRO A 646 28.39 7.86 2.71
N GLU A 647 28.75 9.14 2.88
CA GLU A 647 27.78 10.24 2.83
C GLU A 647 27.07 10.34 1.48
N GLU A 648 27.77 10.08 0.38
CA GLU A 648 27.17 10.04 -0.96
C GLU A 648 26.07 8.98 -1.05
N LEU A 649 26.26 7.82 -0.42
CA LEU A 649 25.26 6.75 -0.39
C LEU A 649 24.04 7.16 0.44
N LYS A 650 24.21 7.93 1.53
CA LYS A 650 23.09 8.45 2.32
C LYS A 650 22.27 9.49 1.54
N GLN A 651 22.94 10.33 0.75
CA GLN A 651 22.29 11.39 -0.04
C GLN A 651 21.63 10.88 -1.33
N LYS A 652 22.25 9.91 -2.01
CA LYS A 652 21.78 9.38 -3.30
C LYS A 652 21.84 7.84 -3.34
N PRO A 653 21.10 7.12 -2.47
CA PRO A 653 21.28 5.68 -2.30
C PRO A 653 21.16 4.88 -3.59
N ALA A 654 20.10 5.08 -4.38
CA ALA A 654 19.89 4.33 -5.61
C ALA A 654 21.02 4.56 -6.62
N GLN A 655 21.52 5.79 -6.76
CA GLN A 655 22.57 6.10 -7.73
C GLN A 655 23.90 5.45 -7.33
N VAL A 656 24.26 5.55 -6.05
CA VAL A 656 25.52 5.00 -5.53
C VAL A 656 25.48 3.49 -5.46
N ILE A 657 24.40 2.89 -4.97
CA ILE A 657 24.27 1.43 -4.88
C ILE A 657 24.35 0.80 -6.27
N GLU A 658 23.73 1.42 -7.27
CA GLU A 658 23.68 0.88 -8.63
C GLU A 658 25.00 1.04 -9.40
N SER A 659 25.86 1.97 -8.98
CA SER A 659 27.22 2.11 -9.52
C SER A 659 28.23 1.17 -8.86
N LEU A 660 27.87 0.52 -7.74
CA LEU A 660 28.74 -0.46 -7.10
C LEU A 660 29.04 -1.66 -8.03
N PRO A 661 30.15 -2.37 -7.77
CA PRO A 661 30.47 -3.61 -8.46
C PRO A 661 29.36 -4.66 -8.31
N ASN A 662 29.10 -5.41 -9.38
CA ASN A 662 28.12 -6.49 -9.35
C ASN A 662 28.62 -7.66 -8.46
N TYR A 663 27.69 -8.35 -7.81
CA TYR A 663 28.00 -9.49 -6.95
C TYR A 663 28.67 -10.62 -7.74
N ARG A 664 29.82 -11.07 -7.25
CA ARG A 664 30.73 -12.02 -7.92
C ARG A 664 30.27 -13.47 -7.72
N ARG A 665 29.11 -13.80 -8.30
CA ARG A 665 28.57 -15.17 -8.25
C ARG A 665 29.10 -16.05 -9.39
N PRO A 666 29.26 -17.37 -9.20
CA PRO A 666 29.91 -18.25 -10.17
C PRO A 666 29.33 -18.22 -11.58
N ASN A 667 28.00 -18.29 -11.74
CA ASN A 667 27.37 -18.25 -13.07
C ASN A 667 27.72 -16.96 -13.83
N PHE A 668 27.75 -15.83 -13.12
CA PHE A 668 28.03 -14.54 -13.73
C PHE A 668 29.51 -14.39 -14.09
N LEU A 669 30.43 -14.85 -13.25
CA LEU A 669 31.87 -14.82 -13.53
C LEU A 669 32.23 -15.65 -14.77
N LEU A 670 31.68 -16.86 -14.89
CA LEU A 670 31.89 -17.71 -16.07
C LEU A 670 31.37 -17.06 -17.35
N TRP A 671 30.25 -16.34 -17.26
CA TRP A 671 29.70 -15.62 -18.39
C TRP A 671 30.57 -14.42 -18.79
N LEU A 672 31.04 -13.65 -17.80
CA LEU A 672 31.95 -12.51 -18.00
C LEU A 672 33.24 -12.94 -18.71
N GLU A 673 33.86 -14.03 -18.26
CA GLU A 673 35.07 -14.58 -18.86
C GLU A 673 34.86 -14.94 -20.34
N LYS A 674 33.74 -15.62 -20.66
CA LYS A 674 33.39 -15.98 -22.05
C LYS A 674 33.18 -14.78 -22.96
N HIS A 675 32.73 -13.66 -22.40
CA HIS A 675 32.43 -12.42 -23.14
C HIS A 675 33.55 -11.38 -23.03
N ASN A 676 34.69 -11.74 -22.44
CA ASN A 676 35.84 -10.85 -22.20
C ASN A 676 35.44 -9.54 -21.49
N LYS A 677 34.57 -9.67 -20.47
CA LYS A 677 34.08 -8.58 -19.61
C LYS A 677 34.56 -8.79 -18.17
N THR A 678 34.51 -7.72 -17.38
CA THR A 678 34.78 -7.71 -15.95
C THR A 678 33.51 -7.39 -15.16
N TYR A 679 33.50 -7.67 -13.85
CA TYR A 679 32.35 -7.39 -12.98
C TYR A 679 32.10 -5.89 -12.73
N GLU A 680 33.04 -5.04 -13.17
CA GLU A 680 32.99 -3.58 -13.13
C GLU A 680 32.40 -2.98 -14.41
N ASP A 681 32.31 -3.78 -15.48
CA ASP A 681 31.76 -3.31 -16.75
C ASP A 681 30.26 -3.05 -16.66
N THR A 682 29.82 -1.96 -17.30
CA THR A 682 28.40 -1.66 -17.45
C THR A 682 27.74 -2.65 -18.39
N LEU A 683 26.70 -3.33 -17.91
CA LEU A 683 25.95 -4.30 -18.69
C LEU A 683 24.91 -3.62 -19.60
N THR A 684 24.64 -4.26 -20.73
CA THR A 684 23.60 -3.86 -21.68
C THR A 684 22.35 -4.72 -21.56
N LEU A 685 21.27 -4.31 -22.21
CA LEU A 685 20.04 -5.11 -22.27
C LEU A 685 20.24 -6.45 -23.00
N GLY A 686 21.11 -6.48 -24.00
CA GLY A 686 21.54 -7.72 -24.68
C GLY A 686 22.25 -8.68 -23.73
N ASP A 687 23.15 -8.16 -22.88
CA ASP A 687 23.84 -8.97 -21.87
C ASP A 687 22.85 -9.67 -20.93
N LEU A 688 21.82 -8.94 -20.47
CA LEU A 688 20.76 -9.49 -19.62
C LEU A 688 19.96 -10.59 -20.35
N MET A 689 19.63 -10.37 -21.62
CA MET A 689 18.90 -11.33 -22.44
C MET A 689 19.69 -12.63 -22.67
N ASP A 690 21.00 -12.52 -22.86
CA ASP A 690 21.92 -13.66 -23.02
C ASP A 690 22.12 -14.40 -21.68
N LEU A 691 22.35 -13.67 -20.58
CA LEU A 691 22.46 -14.23 -19.23
C LEU A 691 21.18 -14.96 -18.77
N GLY A 692 20.01 -14.52 -19.21
CA GLY A 692 18.73 -15.06 -18.75
C GLY A 692 18.41 -14.73 -17.28
N PHE A 693 19.11 -13.78 -16.68
CA PHE A 693 18.79 -13.19 -15.38
C PHE A 693 19.37 -11.77 -15.26
N ASP A 694 18.97 -11.03 -14.22
CA ASP A 694 19.47 -9.69 -13.92
C ASP A 694 20.59 -9.74 -12.84
N PRO A 695 21.89 -9.68 -13.22
CA PRO A 695 23.01 -9.63 -12.27
C PRO A 695 23.07 -8.31 -11.48
N THR A 696 22.53 -7.22 -12.04
CA THR A 696 22.63 -5.88 -11.43
C THR A 696 21.79 -5.76 -10.16
N ARG A 697 20.93 -6.75 -9.89
CA ARG A 697 20.13 -6.84 -8.67
C ARG A 697 20.98 -7.01 -7.40
N LEU A 698 22.19 -7.54 -7.51
CA LEU A 698 23.08 -7.77 -6.37
C LEU A 698 24.36 -6.96 -6.53
N LYS A 699 24.67 -6.13 -5.53
CA LYS A 699 25.78 -5.18 -5.53
C LYS A 699 26.67 -5.39 -4.31
N GLU A 700 27.99 -5.33 -4.47
CA GLU A 700 28.95 -5.50 -3.38
C GLU A 700 29.45 -4.16 -2.85
N ILE A 701 29.54 -4.04 -1.52
CA ILE A 701 30.15 -2.90 -0.83
C ILE A 701 31.05 -3.40 0.29
N GLU A 702 32.15 -2.69 0.53
CA GLU A 702 33.03 -2.92 1.68
C GLU A 702 32.84 -1.83 2.72
N ILE A 703 32.62 -2.22 3.97
CA ILE A 703 32.43 -1.31 5.12
C ILE A 703 33.27 -1.88 6.27
N ASP A 704 34.23 -1.10 6.78
CA ASP A 704 35.15 -1.52 7.85
C ASP A 704 35.80 -2.91 7.61
N GLU A 705 36.42 -3.11 6.44
CA GLU A 705 37.10 -4.36 6.04
C GLU A 705 36.17 -5.59 5.96
N LYS A 706 34.85 -5.38 5.94
CA LYS A 706 33.84 -6.43 5.79
C LYS A 706 33.04 -6.21 4.53
N THR A 707 32.80 -7.29 3.80
CA THR A 707 32.01 -7.25 2.58
C THR A 707 30.52 -7.48 2.86
N TYR A 708 29.70 -6.63 2.27
CA TYR A 708 28.25 -6.67 2.32
C TYR A 708 27.67 -6.72 0.91
N ILE A 709 26.41 -7.13 0.82
CA ILE A 709 25.66 -7.20 -0.43
C ILE A 709 24.39 -6.37 -0.27
N PHE A 710 24.15 -5.48 -1.22
CA PHE A 710 22.84 -4.90 -1.45
C PHE A 710 22.05 -5.77 -2.43
N GLU A 711 20.86 -6.19 -2.02
CA GLU A 711 19.86 -6.79 -2.90
C GLU A 711 18.79 -5.77 -3.26
N ARG A 712 18.64 -5.49 -4.55
CA ARG A 712 17.51 -4.72 -5.07
C ARG A 712 16.23 -5.57 -5.06
N VAL A 713 15.18 -5.03 -4.46
CA VAL A 713 13.82 -5.55 -4.44
C VAL A 713 12.83 -4.47 -4.90
N GLN A 714 11.62 -4.86 -5.25
CA GLN A 714 10.57 -3.89 -5.56
C GLN A 714 10.12 -3.21 -4.27
N ALA A 715 9.87 -1.89 -4.29
CA ALA A 715 9.47 -1.15 -3.09
C ALA A 715 8.23 -1.75 -2.40
N ARG A 716 7.26 -2.25 -3.17
CA ARG A 716 6.08 -2.93 -2.62
C ARG A 716 6.39 -4.20 -1.82
N GLN A 717 7.55 -4.84 -2.00
CA GLN A 717 7.92 -6.06 -1.29
C GLN A 717 8.53 -5.79 0.09
N ILE A 718 8.77 -4.53 0.44
CA ILE A 718 9.43 -4.16 1.70
C ILE A 718 8.65 -4.65 2.92
N HIS A 719 7.31 -4.58 2.93
CA HIS A 719 6.50 -5.10 4.04
C HIS A 719 6.70 -6.61 4.28
N VAL A 720 6.76 -7.41 3.20
CA VAL A 720 7.03 -8.87 3.29
C VAL A 720 8.42 -9.14 3.85
N LEU A 721 9.38 -8.24 3.60
CA LEU A 721 10.73 -8.40 4.13
C LEU A 721 10.80 -8.19 5.65
N GLU A 722 9.87 -7.45 6.25
CA GLU A 722 9.79 -7.29 7.70
C GLU A 722 9.35 -8.60 8.36
N GLU A 723 8.30 -9.24 7.85
CA GLU A 723 7.86 -10.57 8.32
C GLU A 723 8.99 -11.60 8.21
N ARG A 724 9.69 -11.60 7.07
CA ARG A 724 10.85 -12.47 6.83
C ARG A 724 11.99 -12.20 7.82
N ARG A 725 12.28 -10.93 8.12
CA ARG A 725 13.32 -10.54 9.07
C ARG A 725 13.04 -11.13 10.45
N ASP A 726 11.79 -11.05 10.89
CA ASP A 726 11.39 -11.52 12.21
C ASP A 726 11.45 -13.06 12.28
N LEU A 727 11.05 -13.76 11.22
CA LEU A 727 11.19 -15.22 11.13
C LEU A 727 12.66 -15.67 11.15
N VAL A 728 13.55 -15.00 10.40
CA VAL A 728 15.00 -15.30 10.41
C VAL A 728 15.62 -15.01 11.77
N ALA A 729 15.20 -13.95 12.46
CA ALA A 729 15.65 -13.64 13.81
C ALA A 729 15.24 -14.72 14.81
N ARG A 730 14.00 -15.22 14.72
CA ARG A 730 13.52 -16.36 15.53
C ARG A 730 14.34 -17.63 15.30
N ILE A 731 14.63 -17.99 14.04
CA ILE A 731 15.49 -19.14 13.74
C ILE A 731 16.86 -18.98 14.41
N SER A 732 17.45 -17.78 14.33
CA SER A 732 18.76 -17.52 14.92
C SER A 732 18.77 -17.66 16.45
N HIS A 733 17.65 -17.33 17.11
CA HIS A 733 17.52 -17.37 18.56
C HIS A 733 17.14 -18.76 19.09
N GLU A 734 16.17 -19.42 18.44
CA GLU A 734 15.58 -20.68 18.90
C GLU A 734 16.34 -21.91 18.37
N MET A 735 17.14 -21.78 17.30
CA MET A 735 17.83 -22.90 16.62
C MET A 735 19.36 -22.71 16.44
N PRO A 736 20.13 -22.15 17.40
CA PRO A 736 21.51 -21.69 17.17
C PRO A 736 22.53 -22.80 16.86
N ASN A 737 22.24 -24.07 17.19
CA ASN A 737 23.14 -25.22 16.99
C ASN A 737 22.47 -26.37 16.22
N THR A 738 21.37 -26.09 15.52
CA THR A 738 20.62 -27.14 14.81
C THR A 738 21.40 -27.63 13.59
N LYS A 739 21.41 -28.95 13.38
CA LYS A 739 21.92 -29.58 12.16
C LYS A 739 20.79 -30.17 11.35
N ILE A 740 20.82 -29.96 10.04
CA ILE A 740 19.86 -30.51 9.07
C ILE A 740 20.65 -31.42 8.14
N LYS A 741 20.39 -32.73 8.18
CA LYS A 741 21.17 -33.72 7.41
C LYS A 741 22.69 -33.55 7.62
N SER A 742 23.09 -33.35 8.87
CA SER A 742 24.48 -33.07 9.30
C SER A 742 25.04 -31.68 8.90
N ALA A 743 24.37 -30.93 8.03
CA ALA A 743 24.73 -29.55 7.70
C ALA A 743 24.38 -28.60 8.84
N GLN A 744 25.28 -27.68 9.18
CA GLN A 744 25.01 -26.66 10.19
C GLN A 744 23.94 -25.68 9.67
N LEU A 745 22.88 -25.42 10.44
CA LEU A 745 21.95 -24.34 10.15
C LEU A 745 22.54 -23.00 10.59
N LYS A 746 22.57 -22.02 9.70
CA LYS A 746 22.92 -20.63 10.00
C LYS A 746 21.92 -19.67 9.37
N THR A 747 21.85 -18.45 9.89
CA THR A 747 20.97 -17.38 9.39
C THR A 747 21.80 -16.24 8.81
N ASN A 748 21.28 -15.57 7.78
CA ASN A 748 21.85 -14.34 7.24
C ASN A 748 20.79 -13.23 7.29
N PRO A 749 20.62 -12.52 8.43
CA PRO A 749 19.54 -11.57 8.62
C PRO A 749 19.68 -10.30 7.77
N ILE A 750 18.56 -9.60 7.58
CA ILE A 750 18.55 -8.24 7.00
C ILE A 750 19.14 -7.26 8.00
N LEU A 751 20.10 -6.45 7.57
CA LEU A 751 20.78 -5.46 8.42
C LEU A 751 20.20 -4.05 8.25
N LEU A 752 19.86 -3.70 7.01
CA LEU A 752 19.35 -2.40 6.61
C LEU A 752 18.43 -2.56 5.39
N ILE A 753 17.40 -1.73 5.30
CA ILE A 753 16.56 -1.58 4.12
C ILE A 753 16.55 -0.08 3.77
N ILE A 754 16.87 0.25 2.53
CA ILE A 754 16.79 1.62 1.99
C ILE A 754 15.76 1.62 0.87
N ARG A 755 14.74 2.47 0.94
CA ARG A 755 13.79 2.71 -0.14
C ARG A 755 14.20 3.98 -0.88
N ASP A 756 14.46 3.89 -2.18
CA ASP A 756 14.82 5.04 -3.01
C ASP A 756 14.51 4.79 -4.50
N LEU A 757 14.10 5.83 -5.23
CA LEU A 757 13.79 5.84 -6.68
C LEU A 757 13.00 4.62 -7.19
N GLY A 758 11.97 4.20 -6.45
CA GLY A 758 11.07 3.10 -6.79
C GLY A 758 11.54 1.69 -6.41
N ASN A 759 12.71 1.57 -5.79
CA ASN A 759 13.30 0.30 -5.35
C ASN A 759 13.46 0.24 -3.83
N GLY A 760 13.53 -0.98 -3.29
CA GLY A 760 14.11 -1.25 -1.98
C GLY A 760 15.49 -1.87 -2.15
N TYR A 761 16.44 -1.49 -1.30
CA TYR A 761 17.81 -2.01 -1.27
C TYR A 761 18.06 -2.65 0.10
N VAL A 762 18.20 -3.96 0.11
CA VAL A 762 18.34 -4.77 1.32
C VAL A 762 19.81 -5.08 1.55
N LEU A 763 20.38 -4.59 2.64
CA LEU A 763 21.77 -4.84 3.00
C LEU A 763 21.89 -6.11 3.85
N ARG A 764 22.76 -7.04 3.42
CA ARG A 764 23.11 -8.26 4.14
C ARG A 764 24.63 -8.45 4.16
N ARG A 765 25.12 -9.33 5.03
CA ARG A 765 26.52 -9.75 4.96
C ARG A 765 26.74 -10.62 3.73
N LYS A 766 27.90 -10.46 3.09
CA LYS A 766 28.37 -11.46 2.13
C LYS A 766 28.69 -12.74 2.90
N ILE A 767 28.16 -13.85 2.41
CA ILE A 767 28.37 -15.19 2.97
C ILE A 767 29.00 -16.08 1.91
N ASP A 768 29.80 -17.05 2.34
CA ASP A 768 30.38 -18.07 1.46
C ASP A 768 29.34 -19.14 1.12
N ALA A 769 28.31 -18.74 0.38
CA ALA A 769 27.22 -19.59 -0.05
C ALA A 769 26.60 -19.09 -1.34
N ILE A 770 25.98 -19.99 -2.11
CA ILE A 770 25.18 -19.68 -3.30
C ILE A 770 23.76 -20.21 -3.14
N HIS A 771 22.84 -19.67 -3.94
CA HIS A 771 21.46 -20.15 -3.96
C HIS A 771 21.44 -21.64 -4.33
N TRP A 772 20.59 -22.43 -3.68
CA TRP A 772 20.61 -23.88 -3.88
C TRP A 772 20.35 -24.27 -5.35
N GLU A 773 19.48 -23.56 -6.08
CA GLU A 773 19.25 -23.80 -7.51
C GLU A 773 20.49 -23.51 -8.36
N GLU A 774 21.24 -22.44 -8.04
CA GLU A 774 22.49 -22.12 -8.73
C GLU A 774 23.54 -23.22 -8.44
N ALA A 775 23.56 -23.77 -7.23
CA ALA A 775 24.42 -24.91 -6.92
C ALA A 775 24.05 -26.14 -7.75
N ILE A 776 22.77 -26.47 -7.89
CA ILE A 776 22.33 -27.58 -8.75
C ILE A 776 22.72 -27.33 -10.21
N GLU A 777 22.49 -26.13 -10.72
CA GLU A 777 22.86 -25.76 -12.09
C GLU A 777 24.37 -25.87 -12.33
N GLN A 778 25.20 -25.37 -11.41
CA GLN A 778 26.65 -25.49 -11.47
C GLN A 778 27.11 -26.95 -11.51
N LEU A 779 26.52 -27.81 -10.67
CA LEU A 779 26.82 -29.25 -10.64
C LEU A 779 26.41 -29.98 -11.91
N GLN A 780 25.42 -29.49 -12.64
CA GLN A 780 24.90 -30.13 -13.86
C GLN A 780 25.57 -29.61 -15.13
N SER A 781 25.92 -28.32 -15.16
CA SER A 781 26.36 -27.62 -16.38
C SER A 781 27.88 -27.38 -16.44
N ASN A 782 28.55 -27.23 -15.29
CA ASN A 782 29.99 -26.95 -15.28
C ASN A 782 30.78 -28.25 -15.49
N PRO A 783 31.62 -28.37 -16.54
CA PRO A 783 32.35 -29.60 -16.83
C PRO A 783 33.19 -30.14 -15.67
N SER A 784 33.79 -29.24 -14.88
CA SER A 784 34.65 -29.61 -13.74
C SER A 784 33.86 -30.14 -12.54
N LEU A 785 32.62 -29.68 -12.35
CA LEU A 785 31.77 -30.06 -11.24
C LEU A 785 30.85 -31.25 -11.58
N LYS A 786 30.55 -31.43 -12.87
CA LYS A 786 29.70 -32.52 -13.36
C LYS A 786 30.26 -33.90 -13.02
N SER A 787 31.57 -34.10 -13.19
CA SER A 787 32.25 -35.34 -12.83
C SER A 787 32.16 -35.62 -11.32
N VAL A 788 32.33 -34.59 -10.50
CA VAL A 788 32.20 -34.67 -9.03
C VAL A 788 30.75 -35.02 -8.64
N ASN A 789 29.77 -34.38 -9.28
CA ASN A 789 28.36 -34.65 -9.04
C ASN A 789 27.98 -36.09 -9.43
N GLU A 790 28.49 -36.59 -10.56
CA GLU A 790 28.23 -37.95 -11.01
C GLU A 790 28.73 -39.01 -10.01
N ALA A 791 29.88 -38.75 -9.37
CA ALA A 791 30.49 -39.64 -8.39
C ALA A 791 29.78 -39.63 -7.02
N VAL A 792 29.43 -38.45 -6.50
CA VAL A 792 28.93 -38.28 -5.12
C VAL A 792 27.41 -38.05 -5.04
N LYS A 793 26.74 -37.83 -6.18
CA LYS A 793 25.31 -37.44 -6.27
C LYS A 793 25.01 -36.22 -5.40
N LEU A 794 25.84 -35.20 -5.55
CA LEU A 794 25.83 -34.01 -4.70
C LEU A 794 24.54 -33.18 -4.87
N ASP A 795 24.00 -33.13 -6.08
CA ASP A 795 22.70 -32.56 -6.38
C ASP A 795 21.57 -33.12 -5.49
N ARG A 796 21.52 -34.45 -5.33
CA ARG A 796 20.55 -35.12 -4.45
C ARG A 796 20.75 -34.76 -2.99
N ILE A 797 22.00 -34.71 -2.53
CA ILE A 797 22.33 -34.31 -1.15
C ILE A 797 21.83 -32.89 -0.86
N ILE A 798 22.08 -31.95 -1.78
CA ILE A 798 21.60 -30.56 -1.66
C ILE A 798 20.07 -30.52 -1.64
N MET A 799 19.40 -31.15 -2.61
CA MET A 799 17.94 -31.17 -2.69
C MET A 799 17.29 -31.76 -1.44
N GLU A 800 17.82 -32.87 -0.91
CA GLU A 800 17.31 -33.48 0.31
C GLU A 800 17.53 -32.59 1.53
N THR A 801 18.69 -31.95 1.64
CA THR A 801 19.01 -31.03 2.75
C THR A 801 18.08 -29.84 2.76
N VAL A 802 17.86 -29.22 1.58
CA VAL A 802 16.93 -28.10 1.39
C VAL A 802 15.48 -28.51 1.68
N LYS A 803 15.04 -29.67 1.19
CA LYS A 803 13.68 -30.16 1.45
C LYS A 803 13.44 -30.43 2.95
N THR A 804 14.47 -30.95 3.63
CA THR A 804 14.42 -31.27 5.06
C THR A 804 14.47 -30.02 5.93
N SER A 805 15.15 -28.95 5.50
CA SER A 805 15.26 -27.71 6.27
C SER A 805 13.91 -27.07 6.52
N ALA A 806 13.07 -26.95 5.50
CA ALA A 806 11.74 -26.36 5.63
C ALA A 806 10.87 -27.11 6.64
N THR A 807 10.88 -28.45 6.62
CA THR A 807 10.15 -29.27 7.59
C THR A 807 10.73 -29.13 9.00
N THR A 808 12.05 -29.08 9.13
CA THR A 808 12.72 -28.95 10.43
C THR A 808 12.40 -27.61 11.09
N ILE A 809 12.48 -26.51 10.34
CA ILE A 809 12.16 -25.16 10.81
C ILE A 809 10.68 -25.04 11.16
N SER A 810 9.79 -25.55 10.30
CA SER A 810 8.34 -25.55 10.52
C SER A 810 7.97 -26.24 11.85
N ASN A 811 8.51 -27.43 12.09
CA ASN A 811 8.26 -28.18 13.32
C ASN A 811 8.85 -27.49 14.55
N ALA A 812 10.07 -26.93 14.45
CA ALA A 812 10.75 -26.30 15.58
C ALA A 812 10.08 -25.01 16.02
N LEU A 813 9.61 -24.18 15.09
CA LEU A 813 9.03 -22.86 15.36
C LEU A 813 7.49 -22.85 15.45
N ASN A 814 6.86 -24.00 15.24
CA ASN A 814 5.40 -24.16 15.13
C ASN A 814 4.79 -23.19 14.09
N VAL A 815 5.39 -23.15 12.90
CA VAL A 815 4.94 -22.33 11.75
C VAL A 815 4.56 -23.25 10.61
N GLU A 816 3.51 -22.92 9.85
CA GLU A 816 3.12 -23.71 8.69
C GLU A 816 4.28 -23.89 7.69
N ARG A 817 4.46 -25.12 7.21
CA ARG A 817 5.54 -25.45 6.27
C ARG A 817 5.50 -24.60 5.01
N LYS A 818 4.29 -24.25 4.54
CA LYS A 818 4.10 -23.40 3.37
C LYS A 818 4.68 -22.01 3.59
N THR A 819 4.41 -21.37 4.73
CA THR A 819 4.99 -20.09 5.13
C THR A 819 6.51 -20.13 5.14
N VAL A 820 7.11 -21.21 5.63
CA VAL A 820 8.57 -21.39 5.63
C VAL A 820 9.14 -21.44 4.21
N ILE A 821 8.49 -22.17 3.30
CA ILE A 821 8.90 -22.28 1.89
C ILE A 821 8.73 -20.95 1.16
N ASP A 822 7.63 -20.23 1.44
CA ASP A 822 7.29 -18.99 0.74
C ASP A 822 8.14 -17.80 1.22
N GLN A 823 8.51 -17.77 2.50
CA GLN A 823 9.22 -16.62 3.10
C GLN A 823 10.74 -16.79 3.20
N LEU A 824 11.26 -18.01 3.27
CA LEU A 824 12.69 -18.24 3.50
C LEU A 824 13.40 -18.77 2.26
N THR A 825 14.64 -18.33 2.05
CA THR A 825 15.46 -18.81 0.93
C THR A 825 16.70 -19.54 1.44
N PRO A 826 16.87 -20.82 1.07
CA PRO A 826 18.03 -21.60 1.46
C PRO A 826 19.22 -21.39 0.52
N PHE A 827 20.40 -21.23 1.11
CA PHE A 827 21.68 -21.13 0.42
C PHE A 827 22.61 -22.23 0.94
N VAL A 828 23.42 -22.79 0.05
CA VAL A 828 24.37 -23.87 0.39
C VAL A 828 25.78 -23.33 0.42
N SER A 829 26.57 -23.76 1.39
CA SER A 829 27.95 -23.34 1.56
C SER A 829 28.80 -23.63 0.32
N TRP A 830 29.50 -22.59 -0.17
CA TRP A 830 30.22 -22.62 -1.44
C TRP A 830 31.46 -21.75 -1.37
N ASP A 831 32.56 -22.24 -1.91
CA ASP A 831 33.77 -21.46 -2.17
C ASP A 831 33.55 -20.69 -3.47
N LEU A 832 33.25 -19.39 -3.33
CA LEU A 832 32.97 -18.49 -4.45
C LEU A 832 34.21 -18.23 -5.32
N VAL A 833 35.42 -18.29 -4.74
CA VAL A 833 36.67 -17.98 -5.45
C VAL A 833 37.05 -19.13 -6.37
N ASN A 834 37.01 -20.36 -5.86
CA ASN A 834 37.38 -21.54 -6.63
C ASN A 834 36.20 -22.21 -7.34
N ASN A 835 35.00 -21.67 -7.16
CA ASN A 835 33.72 -22.24 -7.60
C ASN A 835 33.58 -23.73 -7.20
N ARG A 836 33.59 -24.00 -5.89
CA ARG A 836 33.51 -25.37 -5.35
C ARG A 836 32.50 -25.50 -4.20
N PRO A 837 31.76 -26.62 -4.11
CA PRO A 837 30.92 -26.89 -2.94
C PRO A 837 31.76 -27.06 -1.68
N LYS A 838 31.36 -26.42 -0.57
CA LYS A 838 31.95 -26.67 0.75
C LYS A 838 31.23 -27.85 1.39
N MET A 839 31.90 -28.98 1.46
CA MET A 839 31.31 -30.23 1.92
C MET A 839 32.29 -31.07 2.72
N VAL A 840 31.74 -31.97 3.54
CA VAL A 840 32.48 -33.00 4.25
C VAL A 840 32.24 -34.33 3.55
N ILE A 841 33.34 -35.00 3.20
CA ILE A 841 33.33 -36.32 2.58
C ILE A 841 33.92 -37.30 3.61
N ASP A 842 33.11 -38.25 4.06
CA ASP A 842 33.53 -39.36 4.91
C ASP A 842 33.24 -40.69 4.20
N PHE A 843 33.92 -41.77 4.59
CA PHE A 843 33.75 -43.12 4.04
C PHE A 843 32.31 -43.65 4.15
N SER A 844 31.53 -43.12 5.09
CA SER A 844 30.16 -43.59 5.40
C SER A 844 29.05 -42.69 4.86
N PHE A 845 29.27 -41.38 4.74
CA PHE A 845 28.27 -40.42 4.22
C PHE A 845 28.91 -39.07 3.86
N SER A 846 28.32 -38.37 2.89
CA SER A 846 28.74 -37.03 2.46
C SER A 846 27.64 -36.01 2.75
N TYR A 847 28.00 -34.80 3.17
CA TYR A 847 27.04 -33.73 3.45
C TYR A 847 27.63 -32.34 3.19
N VAL A 848 26.75 -31.36 2.92
CA VAL A 848 27.14 -29.95 2.80
C VAL A 848 27.46 -29.35 4.16
N GLU A 849 28.50 -28.52 4.26
CA GLU A 849 28.99 -28.02 5.55
C GLU A 849 27.94 -27.17 6.28
N THR A 850 27.32 -26.22 5.58
CA THR A 850 26.34 -25.29 6.14
C THR A 850 25.18 -25.06 5.18
N ILE A 851 23.98 -25.01 5.73
CA ILE A 851 22.79 -24.45 5.08
C ILE A 851 22.46 -23.09 5.71
N TRP A 852 22.51 -22.05 4.90
CA TRP A 852 22.17 -20.69 5.31
C TRP A 852 20.72 -20.38 4.95
N ILE A 853 20.01 -19.72 5.87
CA ILE A 853 18.65 -19.25 5.67
C ILE A 853 18.65 -17.72 5.70
N ALA A 854 18.16 -17.09 4.63
CA ALA A 854 18.07 -15.65 4.49
C ALA A 854 16.63 -15.18 4.29
#